data_AF-A0A0E0NEF3-F1
#
_entry.id   AF-A0A0E0NEF3-F1
#
_cell.length_a   1.000
_cell.length_b   1.000
_cell.length_c   1.000
_cell.angle_alpha   90.00
_cell.angle_beta   90.00
_cell.angle_gamma   90.00
#
_symmetry.space_group_name_H-M   'P 1'
#
loop_
_entity.id
_entity.type
_entity.pdbx_description
1 polymer ?
#
loop_
_entity_poly.entity_id
_entity_poly.type
_entity_poly.pdbx_seq_one_letter_code
_entity_poly.pdbx_strand_id
1 'polypeptide(L)'
;MAMVLDSFVTRCTASLEDFAGQEACGALGIGDDVRCLLATLRRVQAVVSHEERRGRVLSAKVDAWVAQVKDAMYETDDVLDVSMVEGGKMLAEGDSPPTPKARCSLMFSCFKPASAPKFHHEIGFTFREIDAKLREIEEEMPRLPAGSLHSESRRDWFSRGICSNFSDAIRPLAVGTQVQKSLDGLVPRMIREGKKKVDVLAIVGAVGIGKTMLAREIYNDERMTETFPIRVWVKMTKDLTDVDFLKKIIIGAGGGVNVGEIESKKELLGIVSSTLSKRFLIVLDDLDNPGIWDDLLKDPLGDGVARGRILITTRSEEVATGMKAMVHRVDKMDAENGWALLCRQSLPECSSEELASLKDVGIKIVERCDGHPLAIKMVAGVLRSRGKSKAEWEMVMRSDVWSMRPIIPELPQALYLSYVDLPSELKECFLHCSLYPEELPIQRFGLIRRWIAEGLVSDKDNKLLEDSAEEYYAELVSRNLLQLYAGNLDQCWITHDLLRSLARFLITDESILISGQQRLSTDPLSLSKPRHLTLCNMENRFDDPISVKQQMSLRSLMLFNSPNVRSIDNLVESASCLRVLDLSKTALGALPKSIGNLLHLRYLNLDETQVRDIPSSIGFLINLETLSLQNCQRLQRLPWTVRALLQLRCLSLTGTSLSHVPKGVGDLKNLNYLAGLIISHDNGGPEGCDLNDLQTLTELRHLHIENLDRATSGASALANKPFLKDLHLCEQAPLIEEQQSEQEQENQDDQKETEEEEKEVLDVTNSQFSREESIKASEKIWNELTPPQNIEKLVIKNYRGGKFPNWLTGPKLGISFPSLVYLDIDNCMSCTALPALGLLNQLQSLQISNADSVVTIGPEFLGAASSSSATASFPKLEILKLRNMKKLEEWSLAVEENQILLPCLKSLHIQFCPKLKALPEGLKNVSLRELHVEGAYSLTEIKDLPRISDDLQLKDNRALQRISSLPVLQSLTIDNCPKLKHVSGLDTLQHLRLAFPPSTETFYFDELIIFWSIAFPRWLELLIRKRDGLRHFELQCSLSLLRSCLDGGKNWSIVQQIPEVRITSTDGKRYIRYNKRRCIYETNAQSED
;
A
#
# COMPACT_ATOMS: atom_id res chain seq x y z
N MET A 1 30.61 -1.55 5.70
CA MET A 1 30.60 -0.15 5.21
C MET A 1 31.19 -0.02 3.81
N ALA A 2 32.23 -0.77 3.43
CA ALA A 2 32.82 -0.70 2.09
C ALA A 2 31.90 -1.12 0.91
N MET A 3 30.87 -1.96 1.12
CA MET A 3 30.16 -2.72 0.06
C MET A 3 29.23 -1.93 -0.88
N VAL A 4 29.25 -0.60 -0.78
CA VAL A 4 28.34 0.33 -1.46
C VAL A 4 29.13 1.48 -2.11
N LEU A 5 30.43 1.51 -1.87
CA LEU A 5 31.28 2.61 -2.32
C LEU A 5 31.55 2.52 -3.83
N ASP A 6 31.59 1.32 -4.41
CA ASP A 6 31.87 1.10 -5.82
C ASP A 6 30.77 1.67 -6.71
N SER A 7 29.49 1.45 -6.38
CA SER A 7 28.37 2.05 -7.11
C SER A 7 28.43 3.56 -7.04
N PHE A 8 28.71 4.11 -5.85
CA PHE A 8 28.75 5.56 -5.68
C PHE A 8 29.92 6.20 -6.45
N VAL A 9 31.13 5.66 -6.33
CA VAL A 9 32.31 6.13 -7.08
C VAL A 9 32.08 5.98 -8.58
N THR A 10 31.52 4.85 -9.04
CA THR A 10 31.21 4.63 -10.46
C THR A 10 30.26 5.68 -11.00
N ARG A 11 29.20 6.00 -10.25
CA ARG A 11 28.22 7.03 -10.61
C ARG A 11 28.84 8.42 -10.66
N CYS A 12 29.59 8.83 -9.63
CA CYS A 12 30.30 10.11 -9.64
C CYS A 12 31.29 10.21 -10.81
N THR A 13 32.00 9.12 -11.11
CA THR A 13 32.93 9.05 -12.24
C THR A 13 32.20 9.24 -13.57
N ALA A 14 31.08 8.54 -13.79
CA ALA A 14 30.26 8.70 -14.99
C ALA A 14 29.69 10.12 -15.12
N SER A 15 29.15 10.70 -14.04
CA SER A 15 28.63 12.08 -14.06
C SER A 15 29.71 13.11 -14.35
N LEU A 16 30.95 12.91 -13.88
CA LEU A 16 32.09 13.77 -14.24
C LEU A 16 32.51 13.60 -15.69
N GLU A 17 32.48 12.37 -16.23
CA GLU A 17 32.76 12.11 -17.65
C GLU A 17 31.76 12.84 -18.55
N ASP A 18 30.48 12.72 -18.24
CA ASP A 18 29.41 13.40 -18.96
C ASP A 18 29.58 14.92 -18.87
N PHE A 19 29.82 15.45 -17.67
CA PHE A 19 30.03 16.89 -17.47
C PHE A 19 31.28 17.41 -18.19
N ALA A 20 32.38 16.66 -18.21
CA ALA A 20 33.60 17.03 -18.92
C ALA A 20 33.39 17.19 -20.44
N GLY A 21 32.41 16.48 -21.00
CA GLY A 21 32.00 16.59 -22.41
C GLY A 21 31.02 17.72 -22.72
N GLN A 22 30.44 18.38 -21.70
CA GLN A 22 29.43 19.43 -21.90
C GLN A 22 30.06 20.81 -22.14
N GLU A 23 29.39 21.62 -22.97
CA GLU A 23 29.77 23.02 -23.20
C GLU A 23 29.81 23.85 -21.91
N ALA A 24 28.98 23.49 -20.92
CA ALA A 24 28.94 24.14 -19.61
C ALA A 24 30.29 24.06 -18.88
N CYS A 25 31.00 22.92 -18.98
CA CYS A 25 32.34 22.77 -18.40
C CYS A 25 33.38 23.66 -19.13
N GLY A 26 33.26 23.77 -20.45
CA GLY A 26 34.07 24.67 -21.27
C GLY A 26 33.86 26.15 -20.90
N ALA A 27 32.60 26.57 -20.72
CA ALA A 27 32.25 27.94 -20.34
C ALA A 27 32.84 28.35 -18.98
N LEU A 28 32.93 27.41 -18.04
CA LEU A 28 33.53 27.63 -16.72
C LEU A 28 35.06 27.66 -16.73
N GLY A 29 35.71 27.17 -17.79
CA GLY A 29 37.17 27.11 -17.88
C GLY A 29 37.85 26.14 -16.90
N ILE A 30 37.12 25.15 -16.38
CA ILE A 30 37.59 24.18 -15.35
C ILE A 30 37.89 22.79 -15.91
N GLY A 31 37.92 22.64 -17.25
CA GLY A 31 38.04 21.33 -17.89
C GLY A 31 39.29 20.54 -17.51
N ASP A 32 40.42 21.21 -17.27
CA ASP A 32 41.64 20.54 -16.81
C ASP A 32 41.53 20.03 -15.37
N ASP A 33 40.90 20.80 -14.47
CA ASP A 33 40.67 20.42 -13.08
C ASP A 33 39.75 19.19 -13.00
N VAL A 34 38.66 19.19 -13.78
CA VAL A 34 37.71 18.05 -13.88
C VAL A 34 38.40 16.80 -14.42
N ARG A 35 39.24 16.93 -15.47
CA ARG A 35 40.00 15.79 -16.03
C ARG A 35 41.01 15.22 -15.04
N CYS A 36 41.65 16.06 -14.23
CA CYS A 36 42.58 15.62 -13.19
C CYS A 36 41.85 14.79 -12.13
N LEU A 37 40.75 15.31 -11.58
CA LEU A 37 39.92 14.59 -10.61
C LEU A 37 39.42 13.26 -11.18
N LEU A 38 38.94 13.26 -12.42
CA LEU A 38 38.48 12.05 -13.11
C LEU A 38 39.57 10.97 -13.19
N ALA A 39 40.81 11.36 -13.47
CA ALA A 39 41.94 10.43 -13.51
C ALA A 39 42.22 9.82 -12.13
N THR A 40 42.08 10.60 -11.05
CA THR A 40 42.22 10.12 -9.66
C THR A 40 41.08 9.19 -9.27
N LEU A 41 39.83 9.55 -9.59
CA LEU A 41 38.66 8.71 -9.31
C LEU A 41 38.74 7.34 -9.98
N ARG A 42 39.21 7.26 -11.23
CA ARG A 42 39.41 5.96 -11.91
C ARG A 42 40.41 5.06 -11.18
N ARG A 43 41.45 5.64 -10.54
CA ARG A 43 42.39 4.87 -9.72
C ARG A 43 41.75 4.42 -8.40
N VAL A 44 41.04 5.32 -7.72
CA VAL A 44 40.29 5.01 -6.49
C VAL A 44 39.24 3.94 -6.75
N GLN A 45 38.49 4.03 -7.86
CA GLN A 45 37.48 3.06 -8.26
C GLN A 45 38.07 1.65 -8.39
N ALA A 46 39.21 1.49 -9.08
CA ALA A 46 39.86 0.18 -9.24
C ALA A 46 40.18 -0.50 -7.88
N VAL A 47 40.52 0.31 -6.87
CA VAL A 47 40.78 -0.16 -5.51
C VAL A 47 39.48 -0.49 -4.79
N VAL A 48 38.50 0.42 -4.82
CA VAL A 48 37.19 0.23 -4.18
C VAL A 48 36.54 -1.04 -4.68
N SER A 49 36.50 -1.25 -6.01
CA SER A 49 35.97 -2.48 -6.60
C SER A 49 36.71 -3.73 -6.10
N HIS A 50 38.02 -3.65 -5.86
CA HIS A 50 38.81 -4.78 -5.35
C HIS A 50 38.51 -5.07 -3.87
N GLU A 51 38.39 -4.04 -3.03
CA GLU A 51 38.12 -4.23 -1.60
C GLU A 51 36.68 -4.69 -1.33
N GLU A 52 35.70 -4.19 -2.09
CA GLU A 52 34.32 -4.70 -2.03
C GLU A 52 34.24 -6.19 -2.33
N ARG A 53 35.00 -6.67 -3.33
CA ARG A 53 35.05 -8.09 -3.73
C ARG A 53 35.54 -9.02 -2.62
N ARG A 54 36.36 -8.54 -1.67
CA ARG A 54 36.93 -9.40 -0.61
C ARG A 54 36.04 -9.52 0.62
N GLY A 55 34.98 -8.71 0.74
CA GLY A 55 33.97 -8.81 1.81
C GLY A 55 34.55 -8.85 3.23
N ARG A 56 35.73 -8.26 3.48
CA ARG A 56 36.46 -8.44 4.73
C ARG A 56 35.77 -7.72 5.89
N VAL A 57 35.90 -8.30 7.09
CA VAL A 57 35.69 -7.61 8.37
C VAL A 57 36.64 -6.41 8.40
N LEU A 58 36.05 -5.23 8.53
CA LEU A 58 36.75 -3.96 8.40
C LEU A 58 37.62 -3.75 9.64
N SER A 59 38.90 -3.44 9.41
CA SER A 59 39.70 -2.81 10.48
C SER A 59 39.25 -1.36 10.59
N ALA A 60 39.34 -0.77 11.78
CA ALA A 60 38.99 0.64 12.00
C ALA A 60 39.68 1.59 10.99
N LYS A 61 40.87 1.24 10.49
CA LYS A 61 41.57 1.99 9.45
C LYS A 61 40.86 1.95 8.08
N VAL A 62 40.31 0.80 7.69
CA VAL A 62 39.58 0.66 6.41
C VAL A 62 38.23 1.35 6.50
N ASP A 63 37.57 1.30 7.65
CA ASP A 63 36.32 2.03 7.88
C ASP A 63 36.51 3.55 7.77
N ALA A 64 37.56 4.08 8.42
CA ALA A 64 37.92 5.49 8.29
C ALA A 64 38.27 5.89 6.84
N TRP A 65 38.95 5.02 6.11
CA TRP A 65 39.26 5.24 4.69
C TRP A 65 38.00 5.27 3.82
N VAL A 66 37.08 4.30 4.00
CA VAL A 66 35.80 4.25 3.29
C VAL A 66 34.98 5.52 3.55
N ALA A 67 34.92 5.98 4.81
CA ALA A 67 34.21 7.20 5.17
C ALA A 67 34.79 8.44 4.46
N GLN A 68 36.12 8.56 4.39
CA GLN A 68 36.77 9.68 3.69
C GLN A 68 36.50 9.67 2.17
N VAL A 69 36.56 8.50 1.52
CA VAL A 69 36.23 8.40 0.09
C VAL A 69 34.76 8.78 -0.14
N LYS A 70 33.84 8.30 0.71
CA LYS A 70 32.42 8.66 0.65
C LYS A 70 32.19 10.16 0.79
N ASP A 71 32.84 10.80 1.75
CA ASP A 71 32.75 12.25 1.94
C ASP A 71 33.25 13.02 0.71
N ALA A 72 34.37 12.59 0.11
CA ALA A 72 34.86 13.18 -1.14
C ALA A 72 33.89 12.95 -2.32
N MET A 73 33.21 11.81 -2.38
CA MET A 73 32.19 11.56 -3.41
C MET A 73 30.99 12.48 -3.22
N TYR A 74 30.54 12.68 -1.99
CA TYR A 74 29.48 13.64 -1.68
C TYR A 74 29.86 15.08 -2.03
N GLU A 75 31.08 15.52 -1.70
CA GLU A 75 31.59 16.84 -2.10
C GLU A 75 31.66 16.97 -3.63
N THR A 76 32.12 15.94 -4.34
CA THR A 76 32.19 15.92 -5.80
C THR A 76 30.80 16.09 -6.42
N ASP A 77 29.83 15.31 -5.94
CA ASP A 77 28.45 15.29 -6.40
C ASP A 77 27.72 16.62 -6.13
N ASP A 78 27.97 17.26 -4.98
CA ASP A 78 27.44 18.60 -4.68
C ASP A 78 28.07 19.67 -5.59
N VAL A 79 29.39 19.63 -5.83
CA VAL A 79 30.07 20.62 -6.69
C VAL A 79 29.68 20.45 -8.16
N LEU A 80 29.42 19.23 -8.61
CA LEU A 80 28.90 18.95 -9.95
C LEU A 80 27.56 19.63 -10.20
N ASP A 81 26.59 19.47 -9.29
CA ASP A 81 25.28 20.12 -9.38
C ASP A 81 25.45 21.65 -9.51
N VAL A 82 26.31 22.26 -8.67
CA VAL A 82 26.61 23.71 -8.75
C VAL A 82 27.22 24.09 -10.10
N SER A 83 28.14 23.27 -10.60
CA SER A 83 28.86 23.52 -11.85
C SER A 83 27.94 23.44 -13.06
N MET A 84 27.05 22.45 -13.12
CA MET A 84 26.06 22.34 -14.21
C MET A 84 25.16 23.56 -14.27
N VAL A 85 24.69 24.01 -13.11
CA VAL A 85 23.82 25.18 -13.01
C VAL A 85 24.55 26.46 -13.43
N GLU A 86 25.75 26.68 -12.93
CA GLU A 86 26.48 27.91 -13.22
C GLU A 86 26.98 27.95 -14.66
N GLY A 87 27.51 26.84 -15.18
CA GLY A 87 27.93 26.74 -16.57
C GLY A 87 26.76 26.96 -17.54
N GLY A 88 25.57 26.43 -17.22
CA GLY A 88 24.34 26.68 -17.98
C GLY A 88 23.94 28.16 -18.03
N LYS A 89 24.11 28.91 -16.93
CA LYS A 89 23.84 30.37 -16.92
C LYS A 89 24.77 31.14 -17.84
N MET A 90 26.02 30.70 -18.00
CA MET A 90 26.99 31.39 -18.86
C MET A 90 26.69 31.18 -20.35
N LEU A 91 26.08 30.05 -20.70
CA LEU A 91 25.67 29.73 -22.06
C LEU A 91 24.35 30.40 -22.47
N ALA A 92 23.54 30.84 -21.50
CA ALA A 92 22.25 31.44 -21.75
C ALA A 92 22.36 32.94 -22.13
N GLU A 93 22.32 33.25 -23.43
CA GLU A 93 22.14 34.62 -23.94
C GLU A 93 20.64 34.92 -24.18
N GLY A 94 19.98 35.62 -23.24
CA GLY A 94 18.59 36.13 -23.37
C GLY A 94 17.47 35.27 -22.77
N ASP A 95 16.39 35.93 -22.28
CA ASP A 95 15.14 35.42 -21.65
C ASP A 95 15.23 34.01 -20.99
N SER A 96 15.98 33.94 -19.89
CA SER A 96 16.10 32.74 -19.06
C SER A 96 15.02 32.67 -17.96
N PRO A 97 14.71 31.46 -17.44
CA PRO A 97 13.83 31.31 -16.28
C PRO A 97 14.37 32.10 -15.08
N PRO A 98 13.49 32.61 -14.20
CA PRO A 98 13.91 33.42 -13.07
C PRO A 98 14.82 32.57 -12.17
N THR A 99 16.05 33.04 -11.90
CA THR A 99 17.03 32.35 -11.04
C THR A 99 17.08 33.00 -9.66
N PRO A 100 17.46 32.25 -8.60
CA PRO A 100 17.54 32.82 -7.26
C PRO A 100 18.58 33.95 -7.21
N LYS A 101 18.19 35.12 -6.70
CA LYS A 101 19.11 36.25 -6.44
C LYS A 101 20.14 35.92 -5.34
N ALA A 102 19.85 34.92 -4.51
CA ALA A 102 20.75 34.43 -3.49
C ALA A 102 21.76 33.47 -4.11
N ARG A 103 22.99 33.95 -4.28
CA ARG A 103 24.17 33.12 -4.53
C ARG A 103 24.24 32.04 -3.46
N CYS A 104 24.65 30.81 -3.81
CA CYS A 104 24.98 29.75 -2.85
C CYS A 104 26.15 30.21 -1.96
N SER A 105 25.84 31.04 -0.95
CA SER A 105 26.82 31.70 -0.09
C SER A 105 27.34 30.77 1.02
N LEU A 106 26.77 29.58 1.17
CA LEU A 106 27.09 28.67 2.27
C LEU A 106 28.17 27.63 1.93
N MET A 107 28.26 27.13 0.68
CA MET A 107 29.45 26.34 0.26
C MET A 107 30.73 27.20 0.23
N PHE A 108 30.58 28.52 0.09
CA PHE A 108 31.67 29.49 -0.04
C PHE A 108 31.72 30.51 1.10
N SER A 109 31.22 30.14 2.29
CA SER A 109 31.03 31.05 3.44
C SER A 109 32.30 31.72 4.00
N CYS A 110 33.47 31.40 3.46
CA CYS A 110 34.73 32.08 3.80
C CYS A 110 34.97 33.41 3.08
N PHE A 111 34.18 33.82 2.07
CA PHE A 111 34.52 35.01 1.28
C PHE A 111 33.35 35.98 1.02
N LYS A 112 33.54 37.24 1.39
CA LYS A 112 32.63 38.37 1.10
C LYS A 112 32.57 38.63 -0.42
N PRO A 113 31.43 39.12 -0.96
CA PRO A 113 31.25 39.28 -2.38
C PRO A 113 32.02 40.50 -2.92
N ALA A 114 32.97 40.26 -3.82
CA ALA A 114 33.55 41.29 -4.68
C ALA A 114 33.73 40.71 -6.10
N SER A 115 32.87 41.18 -7.01
CA SER A 115 32.85 41.01 -8.48
C SER A 115 32.81 39.59 -9.09
N ALA A 116 32.12 39.47 -10.22
CA ALA A 116 31.85 38.23 -10.97
C ALA A 116 33.06 37.43 -11.54
N PRO A 117 34.29 37.95 -11.74
CA PRO A 117 35.35 37.16 -12.35
C PRO A 117 36.01 36.10 -11.44
N LYS A 118 35.52 35.88 -10.20
CA LYS A 118 36.17 35.00 -9.21
C LYS A 118 35.47 33.66 -8.94
N PHE A 119 34.22 33.49 -9.40
CA PHE A 119 33.41 32.34 -8.99
C PHE A 119 33.81 31.02 -9.68
N HIS A 120 34.20 31.05 -10.96
CA HIS A 120 34.68 29.84 -11.66
C HIS A 120 36.06 29.40 -11.18
N HIS A 121 36.90 30.35 -10.77
CA HIS A 121 38.14 30.04 -10.05
C HIS A 121 37.87 29.34 -8.71
N GLU A 122 36.74 29.64 -8.07
CA GLU A 122 36.31 29.01 -6.83
C GLU A 122 35.85 27.57 -7.07
N ILE A 123 35.02 27.33 -8.08
CA ILE A 123 34.61 25.98 -8.50
C ILE A 123 35.83 25.12 -8.87
N GLY A 124 36.73 25.66 -9.71
CA GLY A 124 37.97 24.97 -10.08
C GLY A 124 38.93 24.76 -8.89
N PHE A 125 38.93 25.67 -7.91
CA PHE A 125 39.66 25.46 -6.65
C PHE A 125 39.07 24.29 -5.85
N THR A 126 37.74 24.20 -5.71
CA THR A 126 37.09 23.10 -5.00
C THR A 126 37.37 21.76 -5.67
N PHE A 127 37.31 21.67 -7.01
CA PHE A 127 37.71 20.45 -7.73
C PHE A 127 39.16 20.03 -7.44
N ARG A 128 40.09 20.99 -7.39
CA ARG A 128 41.50 20.72 -7.03
C ARG A 128 41.67 20.31 -5.57
N GLU A 129 40.90 20.88 -4.66
CA GLU A 129 40.91 20.50 -3.25
C GLU A 129 40.42 19.06 -3.06
N ILE A 130 39.33 18.68 -3.74
CA ILE A 130 38.82 17.31 -3.73
C ILE A 130 39.85 16.33 -4.35
N ASP A 131 40.45 16.69 -5.49
CA ASP A 131 41.50 15.86 -6.12
C ASP A 131 42.71 15.68 -5.18
N ALA A 132 43.14 16.73 -4.48
CA ALA A 132 44.21 16.65 -3.50
C ALA A 132 43.85 15.70 -2.34
N LYS A 133 42.66 15.86 -1.73
CA LYS A 133 42.16 14.96 -0.68
C LYS A 133 42.15 13.50 -1.14
N LEU A 134 41.65 13.23 -2.35
CA LEU A 134 41.59 11.87 -2.88
C LEU A 134 42.97 11.26 -3.16
N ARG A 135 43.96 12.07 -3.57
CA ARG A 135 45.35 11.61 -3.72
C ARG A 135 45.99 11.29 -2.38
N GLU A 136 45.74 12.07 -1.34
CA GLU A 136 46.19 11.75 0.02
C GLU A 136 45.57 10.43 0.51
N ILE A 137 44.27 10.26 0.30
CA ILE A 137 43.53 9.02 0.61
C ILE A 137 44.08 7.81 -0.19
N GLU A 138 44.54 8.03 -1.43
CA GLU A 138 45.20 7.02 -2.27
C GLU A 138 46.56 6.58 -1.67
N GLU A 139 47.31 7.50 -1.06
CA GLU A 139 48.62 7.21 -0.44
C GLU A 139 48.52 6.44 0.88
N GLU A 140 47.46 6.65 1.68
CA GLU A 140 47.27 6.01 2.99
C GLU A 140 46.82 4.53 2.92
N MET A 141 46.63 4.03 1.70
CA MET A 141 45.90 2.82 1.35
C MET A 141 46.69 1.50 1.53
N PRO A 142 46.03 0.37 1.82
CA PRO A 142 46.66 -0.96 1.77
C PRO A 142 47.07 -1.34 0.33
N ARG A 143 48.34 -1.72 0.11
CA ARG A 143 48.84 -2.07 -1.23
C ARG A 143 48.12 -3.28 -1.84
N LEU A 144 47.67 -3.16 -3.09
CA LEU A 144 47.11 -4.25 -3.89
C LEU A 144 48.21 -5.30 -4.20
N PRO A 145 47.93 -6.62 -4.11
CA PRO A 145 48.83 -7.65 -4.64
C PRO A 145 48.94 -7.54 -6.17
N ALA A 146 50.16 -7.66 -6.71
CA ALA A 146 50.38 -7.61 -8.15
C ALA A 146 49.65 -8.76 -8.89
N GLY A 147 48.79 -8.43 -9.86
CA GLY A 147 48.17 -9.39 -10.79
C GLY A 147 46.64 -9.52 -10.80
N SER A 148 45.89 -8.75 -9.99
CA SER A 148 44.41 -8.86 -9.93
C SER A 148 43.68 -7.90 -10.87
N LEU A 149 43.75 -8.15 -12.18
CA LEU A 149 42.82 -7.59 -13.18
C LEU A 149 42.11 -8.78 -13.83
N HIS A 150 41.02 -9.24 -13.22
CA HIS A 150 40.05 -10.10 -13.88
C HIS A 150 38.74 -9.33 -13.94
N SER A 151 38.38 -8.92 -15.16
CA SER A 151 37.07 -8.39 -15.50
C SER A 151 36.11 -9.57 -15.59
N GLU A 152 35.35 -9.86 -14.53
CA GLU A 152 34.11 -10.61 -14.73
C GLU A 152 33.13 -9.71 -15.48
N SER A 153 32.58 -10.21 -16.59
CA SER A 153 31.48 -9.58 -17.30
C SER A 153 30.35 -9.24 -16.33
N ARG A 154 29.94 -7.98 -16.24
CA ARG A 154 28.72 -7.55 -15.53
C ARG A 154 27.59 -8.51 -15.91
N ARG A 155 27.09 -9.27 -14.93
CA ARG A 155 25.94 -10.15 -15.15
C ARG A 155 24.72 -9.27 -15.38
N ASP A 156 24.02 -9.53 -16.47
CA ASP A 156 22.76 -8.85 -16.76
C ASP A 156 21.67 -9.45 -15.87
N TRP A 157 21.45 -8.79 -14.73
CA TRP A 157 20.53 -9.24 -13.68
C TRP A 157 19.06 -9.02 -14.06
N PHE A 158 18.80 -8.14 -15.04
CA PHE A 158 17.46 -7.64 -15.37
C PHE A 158 16.90 -8.22 -16.68
N SER A 159 17.69 -8.90 -17.52
CA SER A 159 17.18 -9.57 -18.72
C SER A 159 16.52 -10.93 -18.47
N ARG A 160 16.46 -11.39 -17.20
CA ARG A 160 15.66 -12.56 -16.79
C ARG A 160 14.33 -12.05 -16.23
N GLY A 161 13.26 -12.24 -17.01
CA GLY A 161 11.93 -11.68 -16.75
C GLY A 161 11.54 -11.67 -15.27
N ILE A 162 11.26 -10.47 -14.76
CA ILE A 162 10.80 -10.23 -13.39
C ILE A 162 9.48 -10.97 -13.21
N CYS A 163 9.37 -11.73 -12.12
CA CYS A 163 8.13 -12.39 -11.75
C CYS A 163 7.11 -11.31 -11.33
N SER A 164 6.29 -10.84 -12.27
CA SER A 164 5.25 -9.82 -12.06
C SER A 164 4.06 -10.31 -11.25
N ASN A 165 4.00 -11.61 -10.92
CA ASN A 165 2.95 -12.20 -10.10
C ASN A 165 3.26 -12.00 -8.61
N PHE A 166 2.88 -10.84 -8.09
CA PHE A 166 2.93 -10.52 -6.67
C PHE A 166 2.03 -11.42 -5.79
N SER A 167 1.19 -12.27 -6.39
CA SER A 167 0.23 -13.13 -5.70
C SER A 167 0.86 -14.10 -4.69
N ASP A 168 2.06 -14.59 -4.97
CA ASP A 168 2.75 -15.56 -4.11
C ASP A 168 3.43 -14.93 -2.88
N ALA A 169 3.66 -13.61 -2.91
CA ALA A 169 4.26 -12.86 -1.80
C ALA A 169 3.27 -12.53 -0.66
N ILE A 170 1.96 -12.75 -0.90
CA ILE A 170 0.86 -12.20 -0.08
C ILE A 170 0.57 -13.01 1.19
N ARG A 171 0.96 -14.30 1.26
CA ARG A 171 0.75 -15.12 2.48
C ARG A 171 1.95 -15.98 2.82
N PRO A 172 2.57 -15.82 4.01
CA PRO A 172 3.49 -16.83 4.54
C PRO A 172 2.67 -18.08 4.89
N LEU A 173 2.64 -19.07 4.00
CA LEU A 173 2.07 -20.38 4.32
C LEU A 173 3.05 -21.20 5.17
N ALA A 174 2.53 -21.85 6.21
CA ALA A 174 3.26 -22.90 6.89
C ALA A 174 3.67 -24.00 5.89
N VAL A 175 4.95 -24.37 5.89
CA VAL A 175 5.47 -25.45 5.04
C VAL A 175 6.05 -26.54 5.92
N GLY A 176 5.67 -27.79 5.64
CA GLY A 176 6.22 -28.97 6.29
C GLY A 176 5.32 -29.59 7.35
N THR A 177 5.57 -30.86 7.65
CA THR A 177 4.74 -31.66 8.56
C THR A 177 4.96 -31.31 10.04
N GLN A 178 6.07 -30.63 10.38
CA GLN A 178 6.42 -30.26 11.76
C GLN A 178 5.46 -29.21 12.36
N VAL A 179 5.02 -28.24 11.56
CA VAL A 179 4.05 -27.21 12.01
C VAL A 179 2.73 -27.88 12.34
N GLN A 180 2.23 -28.76 11.44
CA GLN A 180 1.00 -29.49 11.66
C GLN A 180 1.06 -30.38 12.91
N LYS A 181 2.17 -31.12 13.10
CA LYS A 181 2.39 -31.91 14.32
C LYS A 181 2.35 -31.05 15.59
N SER A 182 2.90 -29.84 15.55
CA SER A 182 2.88 -28.89 16.67
C SER A 182 1.47 -28.38 16.94
N LEU A 183 0.70 -28.05 15.89
CA LEU A 183 -0.70 -27.65 16.00
C LEU A 183 -1.57 -28.76 16.59
N ASP A 184 -1.41 -29.99 16.12
CA ASP A 184 -2.14 -31.17 16.60
C ASP A 184 -1.85 -31.46 18.08
N GLY A 185 -0.66 -31.09 18.57
CA GLY A 185 -0.31 -31.19 19.99
C GLY A 185 -0.78 -30.00 20.85
N LEU A 186 -0.71 -28.77 20.35
CA LEU A 186 -0.94 -27.55 21.12
C LEU A 186 -2.40 -27.12 21.16
N VAL A 187 -3.10 -27.14 20.03
CA VAL A 187 -4.48 -26.64 19.94
C VAL A 187 -5.42 -27.41 20.88
N PRO A 188 -5.40 -28.77 20.93
CA PRO A 188 -6.21 -29.50 21.90
C PRO A 188 -5.86 -29.18 23.36
N ARG A 189 -4.59 -28.91 23.67
CA ARG A 189 -4.14 -28.54 25.02
C ARG A 189 -4.62 -27.15 25.43
N MET A 190 -4.64 -26.19 24.51
CA MET A 190 -5.16 -24.84 24.75
C MET A 190 -6.69 -24.83 24.90
N ILE A 191 -7.38 -25.73 24.19
CA ILE A 191 -8.84 -25.90 24.27
C ILE A 191 -9.26 -26.56 25.60
N ARG A 192 -8.48 -27.52 26.10
CA ARG A 192 -8.79 -28.23 27.34
C ARG A 192 -8.87 -27.28 28.53
N GLU A 193 -9.80 -27.54 29.45
CA GLU A 193 -9.96 -26.74 30.67
C GLU A 193 -8.79 -26.95 31.64
N GLY A 194 -8.10 -25.86 31.96
CA GLY A 194 -7.05 -25.82 32.97
C GLY A 194 -7.59 -25.52 34.37
N LYS A 195 -6.73 -25.73 35.39
CA LYS A 195 -7.05 -25.46 36.80
C LYS A 195 -7.20 -23.97 37.11
N LYS A 196 -6.56 -23.09 36.34
CA LYS A 196 -6.65 -21.63 36.50
C LYS A 196 -7.73 -21.05 35.60
N LYS A 197 -8.24 -19.86 35.96
CA LYS A 197 -9.22 -19.11 35.17
C LYS A 197 -8.59 -18.61 33.86
N VAL A 198 -7.34 -18.14 33.93
CA VAL A 198 -6.51 -17.76 32.78
C VAL A 198 -5.25 -18.61 32.79
N ASP A 199 -5.01 -19.31 31.69
CA ASP A 199 -3.79 -20.10 31.49
C ASP A 199 -2.90 -19.39 30.46
N VAL A 200 -1.59 -19.36 30.74
CA VAL A 200 -0.58 -18.76 29.86
C VAL A 200 0.23 -19.86 29.19
N LEU A 201 0.39 -19.79 27.88
CA LEU A 201 1.25 -20.67 27.08
C LEU A 201 2.30 -19.82 26.37
N ALA A 202 3.55 -20.26 26.42
CA ALA A 202 4.68 -19.59 25.79
C ALA A 202 5.26 -20.43 24.67
N ILE A 203 5.35 -19.85 23.47
CA ILE A 203 6.13 -20.38 22.37
C ILE A 203 7.51 -19.74 22.45
N VAL A 204 8.51 -20.55 22.78
CA VAL A 204 9.88 -20.10 23.01
C VAL A 204 10.82 -20.69 21.95
N GLY A 205 11.78 -19.90 21.51
CA GLY A 205 12.75 -20.32 20.52
C GLY A 205 13.57 -19.15 19.95
N ALA A 206 14.58 -19.50 19.15
CA ALA A 206 15.51 -18.54 18.56
C ALA A 206 14.83 -17.50 17.65
N VAL A 207 15.53 -16.39 17.37
CA VAL A 207 15.05 -15.30 16.52
C VAL A 207 14.77 -15.80 15.11
N GLY A 208 13.54 -15.66 14.60
CA GLY A 208 13.16 -16.05 13.23
C GLY A 208 12.92 -17.55 13.01
N ILE A 209 12.87 -18.36 14.09
CA ILE A 209 12.59 -19.80 14.03
C ILE A 209 11.13 -20.14 13.64
N GLY A 210 10.27 -19.12 13.51
CA GLY A 210 8.86 -19.30 13.15
C GLY A 210 7.86 -19.26 14.31
N LYS A 211 8.23 -18.72 15.48
CA LYS A 211 7.32 -18.57 16.63
C LYS A 211 6.02 -17.84 16.29
N THR A 212 6.15 -16.64 15.71
CA THR A 212 5.02 -15.81 15.27
C THR A 212 4.19 -16.51 14.20
N MET A 213 4.82 -17.30 13.32
CA MET A 213 4.10 -18.11 12.32
C MET A 213 3.26 -19.18 13.02
N LEU A 214 3.84 -19.98 13.92
CA LEU A 214 3.11 -20.99 14.69
C LEU A 214 1.98 -20.36 15.52
N ALA A 215 2.21 -19.20 16.14
CA ALA A 215 1.18 -18.47 16.86
C ALA A 215 0.04 -18.00 15.96
N ARG A 216 0.33 -17.57 14.72
CA ARG A 216 -0.69 -17.20 13.71
C ARG A 216 -1.50 -18.40 13.28
N GLU A 217 -0.86 -19.54 13.03
CA GLU A 217 -1.57 -20.79 12.69
C GLU A 217 -2.48 -21.23 13.83
N ILE A 218 -2.03 -21.14 15.09
CA ILE A 218 -2.89 -21.38 16.26
C ILE A 218 -4.04 -20.38 16.33
N TYR A 219 -3.76 -19.09 16.14
CA TYR A 219 -4.76 -18.02 16.23
C TYR A 219 -5.87 -18.16 15.16
N ASN A 220 -5.50 -18.62 13.97
CA ASN A 220 -6.39 -18.81 12.82
C ASN A 220 -6.98 -20.22 12.73
N ASP A 221 -6.54 -21.18 13.54
CA ASP A 221 -7.09 -22.54 13.57
C ASP A 221 -8.59 -22.49 13.85
N GLU A 222 -9.38 -23.18 13.02
CA GLU A 222 -10.85 -23.23 13.11
C GLU A 222 -11.32 -23.61 14.52
N ARG A 223 -10.62 -24.54 15.19
CA ARG A 223 -10.98 -24.98 16.55
C ARG A 223 -10.76 -23.86 17.58
N MET A 224 -9.79 -22.97 17.35
CA MET A 224 -9.49 -21.84 18.23
C MET A 224 -10.48 -20.69 18.01
N THR A 225 -10.84 -20.39 16.75
CA THR A 225 -11.82 -19.34 16.40
C THR A 225 -13.22 -19.65 16.96
N GLU A 226 -13.58 -20.94 16.97
CA GLU A 226 -14.78 -21.50 17.59
C GLU A 226 -14.75 -21.34 19.14
N THR A 227 -13.61 -21.66 19.77
CA THR A 227 -13.44 -21.58 21.23
C THR A 227 -13.62 -20.17 21.79
N PHE A 228 -12.86 -19.26 21.19
CA PHE A 228 -12.47 -17.98 21.75
C PHE A 228 -13.12 -16.91 20.87
N PRO A 229 -14.30 -16.40 21.25
CA PRO A 229 -14.98 -15.33 20.50
C PRO A 229 -14.18 -14.04 20.48
N ILE A 230 -13.56 -13.72 21.61
CA ILE A 230 -12.71 -12.54 21.77
C ILE A 230 -11.30 -13.02 21.45
N ARG A 231 -10.73 -12.49 20.37
CA ARG A 231 -9.36 -12.81 19.97
C ARG A 231 -8.65 -11.50 19.70
N VAL A 232 -7.56 -11.30 20.44
CA VAL A 232 -6.76 -10.08 20.37
C VAL A 232 -5.33 -10.47 20.03
N TRP A 233 -4.74 -9.78 19.07
CA TRP A 233 -3.32 -9.92 18.75
C TRP A 233 -2.62 -8.59 19.00
N VAL A 234 -1.63 -8.59 19.88
CA VAL A 234 -0.80 -7.42 20.18
C VAL A 234 0.65 -7.75 19.85
N LYS A 235 1.21 -7.04 18.86
CA LYS A 235 2.67 -7.03 18.65
C LYS A 235 3.29 -6.16 19.73
N MET A 236 4.22 -6.74 20.50
CA MET A 236 5.00 -6.02 21.49
C MET A 236 6.12 -5.26 20.77
N THR A 237 6.28 -3.98 21.09
CA THR A 237 7.38 -3.14 20.62
C THR A 237 8.01 -2.43 21.81
N LYS A 238 9.28 -2.05 21.71
CA LYS A 238 10.01 -1.41 22.82
C LYS A 238 9.42 -0.06 23.25
N ASP A 239 8.77 0.63 22.32
CA ASP A 239 8.17 1.95 22.53
C ASP A 239 6.69 1.89 22.93
N LEU A 240 6.11 0.69 23.09
CA LEU A 240 4.70 0.52 23.42
C LEU A 240 4.43 0.96 24.86
N THR A 241 3.68 2.05 25.04
CA THR A 241 3.29 2.52 26.37
C THR A 241 2.23 1.60 26.99
N ASP A 242 2.17 1.57 28.33
CA ASP A 242 1.12 0.86 29.08
C ASP A 242 -0.29 1.25 28.63
N VAL A 243 -0.51 2.55 28.36
CA VAL A 243 -1.79 3.09 27.92
C VAL A 243 -2.14 2.55 26.53
N ASP A 244 -1.22 2.61 25.57
CA ASP A 244 -1.44 2.13 24.21
C ASP A 244 -1.63 0.61 24.17
N PHE A 245 -0.90 -0.13 24.99
CA PHE A 245 -1.09 -1.55 25.18
C PHE A 245 -2.52 -1.88 25.63
N LEU A 246 -3.02 -1.20 26.67
CA LEU A 246 -4.38 -1.41 27.16
C LEU A 246 -5.44 -1.01 26.12
N LYS A 247 -5.24 0.11 25.42
CA LYS A 247 -6.11 0.54 24.30
C LYS A 247 -6.19 -0.53 23.21
N LYS A 248 -5.05 -1.10 22.79
CA LYS A 248 -5.00 -2.19 21.81
C LYS A 248 -5.77 -3.43 22.26
N ILE A 249 -5.70 -3.79 23.55
CA ILE A 249 -6.48 -4.90 24.10
C ILE A 249 -7.98 -4.61 24.03
N ILE A 250 -8.40 -3.43 24.50
CA ILE A 250 -9.82 -3.05 24.55
C ILE A 250 -10.41 -2.99 23.15
N ILE A 251 -9.74 -2.29 22.23
CA ILE A 251 -10.17 -2.17 20.82
C ILE A 251 -10.23 -3.54 20.16
N GLY A 252 -9.18 -4.36 20.32
CA GLY A 252 -9.14 -5.71 19.75
C GLY A 252 -10.20 -6.64 20.33
N ALA A 253 -10.65 -6.40 21.56
CA ALA A 253 -11.71 -7.17 22.19
C ALA A 253 -13.14 -6.68 21.84
N GLY A 254 -13.26 -5.64 21.00
CA GLY A 254 -14.53 -5.08 20.56
C GLY A 254 -15.07 -3.92 21.42
N GLY A 255 -14.20 -3.25 22.18
CA GLY A 255 -14.54 -2.01 22.89
C GLY A 255 -14.80 -0.83 21.94
N GLY A 256 -15.58 0.16 22.40
CA GLY A 256 -16.01 1.30 21.57
C GLY A 256 -14.87 2.22 21.11
N VAL A 257 -15.07 2.88 19.96
CA VAL A 257 -14.08 3.74 19.27
C VAL A 257 -13.58 4.92 20.14
N ASN A 258 -14.40 5.36 21.11
CA ASN A 258 -14.09 6.49 22.00
C ASN A 258 -12.99 6.22 23.04
N VAL A 259 -12.45 4.99 23.11
CA VAL A 259 -11.34 4.63 24.03
C VAL A 259 -10.01 5.30 23.63
N GLY A 260 -9.90 5.78 22.38
CA GLY A 260 -8.72 6.50 21.88
C GLY A 260 -8.38 7.77 22.67
N GLU A 261 -9.38 8.45 23.23
CA GLU A 261 -9.24 9.73 23.95
C GLU A 261 -8.87 9.55 25.43
N ILE A 262 -8.97 8.33 25.97
CA ILE A 262 -8.72 8.06 27.39
C ILE A 262 -7.20 7.91 27.62
N GLU A 263 -6.59 8.81 28.38
CA GLU A 263 -5.17 8.72 28.77
C GLU A 263 -4.97 8.10 30.17
N SER A 264 -6.05 7.93 30.94
CA SER A 264 -6.00 7.39 32.29
C SER A 264 -5.79 5.86 32.30
N LYS A 265 -4.59 5.41 32.70
CA LYS A 265 -4.27 3.99 32.91
C LYS A 265 -5.27 3.27 33.81
N LYS A 266 -5.69 3.89 34.91
CA LYS A 266 -6.62 3.28 35.89
C LYS A 266 -8.01 3.03 35.30
N GLU A 267 -8.48 3.95 34.48
CA GLU A 267 -9.77 3.83 33.79
C GLU A 267 -9.72 2.72 32.73
N LEU A 268 -8.65 2.68 31.93
CA LEU A 268 -8.43 1.62 30.94
C LEU A 268 -8.35 0.22 31.57
N LEU A 269 -7.69 0.07 32.72
CA LEU A 269 -7.64 -1.20 33.46
C LEU A 269 -9.03 -1.68 33.88
N GLY A 270 -9.91 -0.77 34.30
CA GLY A 270 -11.31 -1.09 34.63
C GLY A 270 -12.12 -1.54 33.40
N ILE A 271 -11.88 -0.90 32.25
CA ILE A 271 -12.55 -1.25 30.99
C ILE A 271 -12.11 -2.64 30.52
N VAL A 272 -10.81 -2.98 30.58
CA VAL A 272 -10.28 -4.28 30.16
C VAL A 272 -11.05 -5.44 30.81
N SER A 273 -11.29 -5.38 32.12
CA SER A 273 -12.03 -6.42 32.85
C SER A 273 -13.45 -6.59 32.32
N SER A 274 -14.14 -5.49 31.99
CA SER A 274 -15.51 -5.52 31.45
C SER A 274 -15.57 -6.00 29.99
N THR A 275 -14.55 -5.70 29.18
CA THR A 275 -14.51 -6.06 27.76
C THR A 275 -14.23 -7.56 27.59
N LEU A 276 -13.46 -8.17 28.48
CA LEU A 276 -13.15 -9.61 28.49
C LEU A 276 -14.23 -10.47 29.17
N SER A 277 -15.50 -10.16 28.87
CA SER A 277 -16.70 -10.80 29.46
C SER A 277 -17.03 -12.19 28.90
N LYS A 278 -16.43 -12.58 27.77
CA LYS A 278 -16.56 -13.90 27.14
C LYS A 278 -15.19 -14.56 27.02
N ARG A 279 -15.15 -15.86 26.76
CA ARG A 279 -13.86 -16.57 26.58
C ARG A 279 -12.95 -15.81 25.61
N PHE A 280 -11.69 -15.65 25.98
CA PHE A 280 -10.78 -14.83 25.20
C PHE A 280 -9.45 -15.53 24.95
N LEU A 281 -8.85 -15.21 23.82
CA LEU A 281 -7.46 -15.49 23.48
C LEU A 281 -6.75 -14.17 23.25
N ILE A 282 -5.72 -13.88 24.05
CA ILE A 282 -4.83 -12.75 23.82
C ILE A 282 -3.49 -13.31 23.37
N VAL A 283 -3.01 -12.86 22.22
CA VAL A 283 -1.66 -13.16 21.72
C VAL A 283 -0.76 -11.96 21.98
N LEU A 284 0.31 -12.18 22.74
CA LEU A 284 1.37 -11.20 22.97
C LEU A 284 2.60 -11.64 22.17
N ASP A 285 2.82 -10.99 21.03
CA ASP A 285 3.84 -11.40 20.07
C ASP A 285 5.15 -10.62 20.31
N ASP A 286 6.26 -11.34 20.48
CA ASP A 286 7.62 -10.88 20.77
C ASP A 286 7.80 -10.20 22.14
N LEU A 287 7.28 -10.83 23.20
CA LEU A 287 7.39 -10.34 24.56
C LEU A 287 8.81 -10.50 25.13
N ASP A 288 9.39 -9.40 25.62
CA ASP A 288 10.75 -9.34 26.17
C ASP A 288 10.79 -9.12 27.69
N ASN A 289 9.73 -8.61 28.30
CA ASN A 289 9.63 -8.30 29.72
C ASN A 289 8.44 -9.02 30.38
N PRO A 290 8.64 -9.81 31.46
CA PRO A 290 7.53 -10.44 32.19
C PRO A 290 6.71 -9.45 33.03
N GLY A 291 7.23 -8.25 33.33
CA GLY A 291 6.60 -7.26 34.21
C GLY A 291 5.19 -6.85 33.78
N ILE A 292 4.90 -6.92 32.48
CA ILE A 292 3.56 -6.64 31.95
C ILE A 292 2.46 -7.52 32.58
N TRP A 293 2.84 -8.71 33.04
CA TRP A 293 1.94 -9.57 33.78
C TRP A 293 1.55 -8.93 35.10
N ASP A 294 2.51 -8.61 35.96
CA ASP A 294 2.23 -8.08 37.30
C ASP A 294 1.70 -6.65 37.27
N ASP A 295 2.15 -5.82 36.32
CA ASP A 295 1.84 -4.38 36.27
C ASP A 295 0.51 -4.05 35.56
N LEU A 296 0.09 -4.88 34.58
CA LEU A 296 -1.04 -4.56 33.70
C LEU A 296 -2.09 -5.67 33.57
N LEU A 297 -1.70 -6.94 33.57
CA LEU A 297 -2.62 -8.03 33.24
C LEU A 297 -3.17 -8.77 34.46
N LYS A 298 -2.39 -8.88 35.53
CA LYS A 298 -2.74 -9.70 36.69
C LYS A 298 -3.98 -9.21 37.41
N ASP A 299 -4.09 -7.90 37.65
CA ASP A 299 -5.23 -7.32 38.35
C ASP A 299 -6.50 -7.32 37.49
N PRO A 300 -6.48 -6.87 36.21
CA PRO A 300 -7.69 -6.88 35.39
C PRO A 300 -8.18 -8.28 35.03
N LEU A 301 -7.28 -9.26 34.96
CA LEU A 301 -7.59 -10.66 34.66
C LEU A 301 -7.88 -11.50 35.92
N GLY A 302 -8.14 -10.85 37.05
CA GLY A 302 -8.56 -11.49 38.30
C GLY A 302 -9.98 -12.08 38.24
N ASP A 303 -10.70 -12.07 39.36
CA ASP A 303 -11.97 -12.82 39.48
C ASP A 303 -13.13 -12.29 38.62
N GLY A 304 -13.00 -11.12 37.98
CA GLY A 304 -14.05 -10.49 37.17
C GLY A 304 -14.15 -10.93 35.70
N VAL A 305 -13.10 -11.51 35.10
CA VAL A 305 -13.08 -11.83 33.64
C VAL A 305 -13.57 -13.24 33.32
N ALA A 306 -13.97 -13.51 32.07
CA ALA A 306 -14.26 -14.87 31.64
C ALA A 306 -12.99 -15.77 31.61
N ARG A 307 -13.17 -17.07 31.38
CA ARG A 307 -12.02 -17.98 31.21
C ARG A 307 -11.22 -17.61 29.96
N GLY A 308 -9.91 -17.46 30.12
CA GLY A 308 -9.02 -16.96 29.07
C GLY A 308 -7.82 -17.84 28.77
N ARG A 309 -7.22 -17.61 27.60
CA ARG A 309 -5.88 -18.07 27.24
C ARG A 309 -5.02 -16.89 26.84
N ILE A 310 -3.78 -16.90 27.30
CA ILE A 310 -2.76 -15.97 26.84
C ILE A 310 -1.68 -16.78 26.13
N LEU A 311 -1.46 -16.47 24.87
CA LEU A 311 -0.40 -17.05 24.07
C LEU A 311 0.71 -16.01 23.94
N ILE A 312 1.91 -16.32 24.42
CA ILE A 312 3.06 -15.43 24.29
C ILE A 312 4.07 -16.05 23.32
N THR A 313 4.66 -15.24 22.45
CA THR A 313 5.87 -15.62 21.72
C THR A 313 7.04 -14.85 22.33
N THR A 314 8.13 -15.55 22.64
CA THR A 314 9.30 -14.90 23.26
C THR A 314 10.60 -15.61 22.88
N ARG A 315 11.71 -14.88 23.01
CA ARG A 315 13.07 -15.41 22.86
C ARG A 315 13.63 -15.91 24.19
N SER A 316 13.04 -15.49 25.32
CA SER A 316 13.57 -15.77 26.67
C SER A 316 12.69 -16.74 27.43
N GLU A 317 13.28 -17.84 27.90
CA GLU A 317 12.61 -18.77 28.82
C GLU A 317 12.34 -18.14 30.19
N GLU A 318 13.10 -17.11 30.58
CA GLU A 318 12.90 -16.38 31.83
C GLU A 318 11.58 -15.61 31.81
N VAL A 319 11.22 -14.99 30.68
CA VAL A 319 9.93 -14.31 30.49
C VAL A 319 8.79 -15.31 30.66
N ALA A 320 8.89 -16.47 30.01
CA ALA A 320 7.89 -17.53 30.14
C ALA A 320 7.77 -18.05 31.58
N THR A 321 8.90 -18.20 32.27
CA THR A 321 8.95 -18.64 33.67
C THR A 321 8.36 -17.59 34.61
N GLY A 322 8.67 -16.31 34.41
CA GLY A 322 8.14 -15.18 35.18
C GLY A 322 6.63 -15.07 35.08
N MET A 323 6.06 -15.29 33.88
CA MET A 323 4.62 -15.36 33.66
C MET A 323 3.98 -16.68 34.07
N LYS A 324 4.76 -17.65 34.59
CA LYS A 324 4.32 -18.99 34.97
C LYS A 324 3.62 -19.73 33.81
N ALA A 325 4.14 -19.53 32.60
CA ALA A 325 3.57 -20.06 31.37
C ALA A 325 4.00 -21.52 31.12
N MET A 326 3.14 -22.28 30.45
CA MET A 326 3.52 -23.58 29.88
C MET A 326 4.39 -23.34 28.65
N VAL A 327 5.61 -23.87 28.63
CA VAL A 327 6.55 -23.65 27.53
C VAL A 327 6.41 -24.71 26.44
N HIS A 328 6.27 -24.26 25.19
CA HIS A 328 6.50 -25.02 23.98
C HIS A 328 7.73 -24.49 23.27
N ARG A 329 8.74 -25.35 23.10
CA ARG A 329 9.96 -24.99 22.37
C ARG A 329 9.78 -25.29 20.89
N VAL A 330 10.12 -24.32 20.05
CA VAL A 330 10.12 -24.51 18.58
C VAL A 330 11.49 -25.02 18.17
N ASP A 331 11.51 -26.23 17.63
CA ASP A 331 12.73 -26.86 17.12
C ASP A 331 13.10 -26.33 15.72
N LYS A 332 14.35 -26.55 15.33
CA LYS A 332 14.84 -26.29 13.96
C LYS A 332 14.17 -27.23 12.97
N MET A 333 14.01 -26.76 11.73
CA MET A 333 13.48 -27.61 10.66
C MET A 333 14.50 -28.69 10.30
N ASP A 334 14.01 -29.91 10.09
CA ASP A 334 14.82 -30.97 9.49
C ASP A 334 15.09 -30.68 8.01
N ALA A 335 16.08 -31.38 7.44
CA ALA A 335 16.55 -31.14 6.08
C ALA A 335 15.45 -31.31 5.02
N GLU A 336 14.53 -32.26 5.19
CA GLU A 336 13.46 -32.53 4.21
C GLU A 336 12.38 -31.43 4.25
N ASN A 337 11.94 -31.02 5.43
CA ASN A 337 11.00 -29.90 5.55
C ASN A 337 11.66 -28.56 5.14
N GLY A 338 12.96 -28.40 5.42
CA GLY A 338 13.73 -27.25 4.96
C GLY A 338 13.90 -27.21 3.43
N TRP A 339 14.12 -28.36 2.79
CA TRP A 339 14.12 -28.49 1.32
C TRP A 339 12.76 -28.15 0.71
N ALA A 340 11.67 -28.65 1.31
CA ALA A 340 10.32 -28.31 0.87
C ALA A 340 10.04 -26.80 0.93
N LEU A 341 10.49 -26.13 2.00
CA LEU A 341 10.40 -24.68 2.13
C LEU A 341 11.25 -23.96 1.07
N LEU A 342 12.49 -24.41 0.85
CA LEU A 342 13.40 -23.85 -0.15
C LEU A 342 12.77 -23.90 -1.55
N CYS A 343 12.32 -25.08 -1.99
CA CYS A 343 11.71 -25.28 -3.31
C CYS A 343 10.47 -24.43 -3.52
N ARG A 344 9.56 -24.41 -2.53
CA ARG A 344 8.32 -23.64 -2.63
C ARG A 344 8.61 -22.14 -2.76
N GLN A 345 9.69 -21.66 -2.14
CA GLN A 345 10.06 -20.25 -2.18
C GLN A 345 10.94 -19.90 -3.39
N SER A 346 11.79 -20.80 -3.91
CA SER A 346 12.69 -20.47 -5.02
C SER A 346 12.16 -20.88 -6.40
N LEU A 347 11.29 -21.91 -6.49
CA LEU A 347 10.94 -22.60 -7.74
C LEU A 347 9.45 -23.06 -7.79
N PRO A 348 8.46 -22.16 -7.73
CA PRO A 348 7.04 -22.56 -7.72
C PRO A 348 6.56 -23.28 -9.00
N GLU A 349 7.24 -23.08 -10.14
CA GLU A 349 6.85 -23.61 -11.46
C GLU A 349 7.78 -24.73 -12.01
N CYS A 350 8.58 -25.40 -11.16
CA CYS A 350 9.52 -26.44 -11.61
C CYS A 350 8.89 -27.83 -11.76
N SER A 351 9.41 -28.63 -12.70
CA SER A 351 9.04 -30.03 -12.84
C SER A 351 9.70 -30.90 -11.74
N SER A 352 9.13 -32.07 -11.48
CA SER A 352 9.66 -33.03 -10.49
C SER A 352 11.09 -33.48 -10.80
N GLU A 353 11.44 -33.59 -12.08
CA GLU A 353 12.76 -34.04 -12.56
C GLU A 353 13.85 -32.98 -12.33
N GLU A 354 13.52 -31.71 -12.55
CA GLU A 354 14.42 -30.59 -12.28
C GLU A 354 14.73 -30.47 -10.78
N LEU A 355 13.70 -30.59 -9.94
CA LEU A 355 13.84 -30.59 -8.49
C LEU A 355 14.73 -31.74 -7.99
N ALA A 356 14.61 -32.93 -8.60
CA ALA A 356 15.46 -34.06 -8.25
C ALA A 356 16.95 -33.79 -8.52
N SER A 357 17.28 -33.10 -9.61
CA SER A 357 18.66 -32.76 -9.98
C SER A 357 19.35 -31.76 -9.05
N LEU A 358 18.56 -30.93 -8.35
CA LEU A 358 19.02 -29.89 -7.43
C LEU A 358 19.00 -30.31 -5.96
N LYS A 359 18.34 -31.43 -5.62
CA LYS A 359 18.10 -31.85 -4.23
C LYS A 359 19.40 -32.02 -3.43
N ASP A 360 20.46 -32.55 -4.05
CA ASP A 360 21.74 -32.79 -3.38
C ASP A 360 22.43 -31.48 -2.92
N VAL A 361 22.43 -30.46 -3.78
CA VAL A 361 22.98 -29.14 -3.45
C VAL A 361 22.01 -28.38 -2.54
N GLY A 362 20.70 -28.50 -2.76
CA GLY A 362 19.69 -27.85 -1.96
C GLY A 362 19.66 -28.28 -0.50
N ILE A 363 19.80 -29.57 -0.22
CA ILE A 363 19.92 -30.08 1.17
C ILE A 363 21.16 -29.50 1.86
N LYS A 364 22.31 -29.44 1.17
CA LYS A 364 23.53 -28.83 1.73
C LYS A 364 23.35 -27.34 2.04
N ILE A 365 22.58 -26.62 1.22
CA ILE A 365 22.23 -25.21 1.49
C ILE A 365 21.34 -25.10 2.73
N VAL A 366 20.35 -25.98 2.89
CA VAL A 366 19.48 -26.04 4.07
C VAL A 366 20.29 -26.33 5.34
N GLU A 367 21.27 -27.24 5.26
CA GLU A 367 22.21 -27.53 6.35
C GLU A 367 23.06 -26.31 6.71
N ARG A 368 23.55 -25.54 5.73
CA ARG A 368 24.25 -24.26 5.96
C ARG A 368 23.35 -23.20 6.62
N CYS A 369 22.05 -23.26 6.38
CA CYS A 369 21.05 -22.42 7.04
C CYS A 369 20.69 -22.92 8.45
N ASP A 370 21.29 -24.02 8.92
CA ASP A 370 21.10 -24.58 10.27
C ASP A 370 19.62 -24.86 10.59
N GLY A 371 18.85 -25.28 9.56
CA GLY A 371 17.42 -25.59 9.69
C GLY A 371 16.54 -24.39 10.06
N HIS A 372 17.05 -23.16 9.90
CA HIS A 372 16.37 -21.96 10.33
C HIS A 372 15.43 -21.41 9.23
N PRO A 373 14.09 -21.36 9.42
CA PRO A 373 13.14 -21.02 8.36
C PRO A 373 13.40 -19.65 7.71
N LEU A 374 13.74 -18.63 8.51
CA LEU A 374 14.06 -17.31 7.99
C LEU A 374 15.32 -17.34 7.10
N ALA A 375 16.35 -18.09 7.49
CA ALA A 375 17.59 -18.21 6.73
C ALA A 375 17.33 -18.91 5.39
N ILE A 376 16.58 -20.01 5.42
CA ILE A 376 16.14 -20.74 4.22
C ILE A 376 15.35 -19.82 3.29
N LYS A 377 14.40 -19.04 3.84
CA LYS A 377 13.59 -18.08 3.05
C LYS A 377 14.46 -17.01 2.38
N MET A 378 15.48 -16.49 3.06
CA MET A 378 16.39 -15.50 2.47
C MET A 378 17.23 -16.08 1.33
N VAL A 379 17.80 -17.27 1.53
CA VAL A 379 18.58 -17.94 0.48
C VAL A 379 17.69 -18.36 -0.69
N ALA A 380 16.43 -18.76 -0.43
CA ALA A 380 15.47 -19.04 -1.50
C ALA A 380 15.24 -17.82 -2.41
N GLY A 381 15.18 -16.61 -1.82
CA GLY A 381 15.10 -15.36 -2.58
C GLY A 381 16.34 -15.14 -3.46
N VAL A 382 17.54 -15.39 -2.93
CA VAL A 382 18.80 -15.33 -3.69
C VAL A 382 18.80 -16.30 -4.89
N LEU A 383 18.38 -17.54 -4.65
CA LEU A 383 18.32 -18.57 -5.69
C LEU A 383 17.27 -18.26 -6.75
N ARG A 384 16.16 -17.62 -6.37
CA ARG A 384 15.11 -17.18 -7.31
C ARG A 384 15.70 -16.25 -8.37
N SER A 385 16.51 -15.28 -7.97
CA SER A 385 17.14 -14.31 -8.89
C SER A 385 18.30 -14.90 -9.70
N ARG A 386 19.08 -15.82 -9.10
CA ARG A 386 20.19 -16.50 -9.80
C ARG A 386 19.72 -17.58 -10.78
N GLY A 387 18.51 -18.09 -10.62
CA GLY A 387 17.87 -19.03 -11.55
C GLY A 387 18.08 -20.51 -11.17
N LYS A 388 17.67 -21.39 -12.10
CA LYS A 388 17.44 -22.82 -11.84
C LYS A 388 18.66 -23.73 -12.07
N SER A 389 19.83 -23.18 -12.39
CA SER A 389 20.99 -24.00 -12.76
C SER A 389 21.73 -24.55 -11.53
N LYS A 390 22.20 -25.81 -11.60
CA LYS A 390 22.96 -26.42 -10.52
C LYS A 390 24.25 -25.65 -10.19
N ALA A 391 24.90 -25.06 -11.20
CA ALA A 391 26.10 -24.26 -11.02
C ALA A 391 25.86 -23.01 -10.15
N GLU A 392 24.75 -22.31 -10.35
CA GLU A 392 24.38 -21.14 -9.55
C GLU A 392 24.11 -21.52 -8.08
N TRP A 393 23.46 -22.66 -7.86
CA TRP A 393 23.23 -23.20 -6.52
C TRP A 393 24.55 -23.57 -5.83
N GLU A 394 25.49 -24.18 -6.56
CA GLU A 394 26.82 -24.49 -6.04
C GLU A 394 27.62 -23.22 -5.70
N MET A 395 27.49 -22.14 -6.47
CA MET A 395 28.12 -20.85 -6.16
C MET A 395 27.60 -20.27 -4.84
N VAL A 396 26.29 -20.29 -4.61
CA VAL A 396 25.68 -19.84 -3.35
C VAL A 396 26.18 -20.70 -2.18
N MET A 397 26.27 -22.01 -2.37
CA MET A 397 26.76 -22.95 -1.35
C MET A 397 28.25 -22.77 -1.03
N ARG A 398 29.07 -22.39 -2.01
CA ARG A 398 30.52 -22.17 -1.85
C ARG A 398 30.90 -20.73 -1.45
N SER A 399 29.91 -19.85 -1.23
CA SER A 399 30.17 -18.45 -0.85
C SER A 399 31.02 -18.34 0.42
N ASP A 400 32.02 -17.45 0.41
CA ASP A 400 32.91 -17.21 1.55
C ASP A 400 32.16 -16.63 2.77
N VAL A 401 31.00 -16.01 2.55
CA VAL A 401 30.15 -15.41 3.60
C VAL A 401 29.79 -16.44 4.69
N TRP A 402 29.60 -17.71 4.32
CA TRP A 402 29.29 -18.76 5.28
C TRP A 402 30.40 -19.01 6.31
N SER A 403 31.64 -18.63 5.99
CA SER A 403 32.81 -18.83 6.85
C SER A 403 33.24 -17.54 7.56
N MET A 404 32.59 -16.40 7.26
CA MET A 404 32.90 -15.13 7.89
C MET A 404 32.41 -15.10 9.35
N ARG A 405 32.99 -14.23 10.17
CA ARG A 405 32.44 -13.93 11.49
C ARG A 405 31.17 -13.10 11.34
N PRO A 406 30.11 -13.34 12.12
CA PRO A 406 28.91 -12.52 12.09
C PRO A 406 29.24 -11.05 12.39
N ILE A 407 28.73 -10.13 11.57
CA ILE A 407 28.88 -8.68 11.77
C ILE A 407 28.08 -8.22 12.98
N ILE A 408 26.87 -8.78 13.12
CA ILE A 408 26.01 -8.64 14.28
C ILE A 408 25.95 -10.03 14.93
N PRO A 409 26.25 -10.20 16.23
CA PRO A 409 26.35 -11.51 16.88
C PRO A 409 25.11 -12.41 16.71
N GLU A 410 23.92 -11.81 16.66
CA GLU A 410 22.62 -12.51 16.52
C GLU A 410 22.19 -12.73 15.06
N LEU A 411 22.93 -12.22 14.07
CA LEU A 411 22.53 -12.26 12.66
C LEU A 411 23.00 -13.56 11.97
N PRO A 412 22.08 -14.41 11.46
CA PRO A 412 22.46 -15.58 10.68
C PRO A 412 23.16 -15.16 9.38
N GLN A 413 24.23 -15.88 9.00
CA GLN A 413 25.00 -15.52 7.80
C GLN A 413 24.21 -15.61 6.50
N ALA A 414 23.14 -16.41 6.46
CA ALA A 414 22.19 -16.44 5.34
C ALA A 414 21.54 -15.06 5.06
N LEU A 415 21.24 -14.27 6.10
CA LEU A 415 20.68 -12.93 5.94
C LEU A 415 21.73 -11.99 5.37
N TYR A 416 22.97 -12.05 5.87
CA TYR A 416 24.04 -11.23 5.33
C TYR A 416 24.36 -11.61 3.87
N LEU A 417 24.37 -12.91 3.54
CA LEU A 417 24.51 -13.40 2.17
C LEU A 417 23.44 -12.81 1.24
N SER A 418 22.19 -12.72 1.69
CA SER A 418 21.10 -12.14 0.88
C SER A 418 21.32 -10.67 0.52
N TYR A 419 22.05 -9.92 1.35
CA TYR A 419 22.46 -8.54 1.08
C TYR A 419 23.74 -8.49 0.22
N VAL A 420 24.75 -9.29 0.54
CA VAL A 420 26.04 -9.30 -0.18
C VAL A 420 25.85 -9.66 -1.66
N ASP A 421 24.93 -10.57 -1.95
CA ASP A 421 24.61 -11.03 -3.31
C ASP A 421 23.81 -10.01 -4.14
N LEU A 422 23.32 -8.92 -3.54
CA LEU A 422 22.64 -7.87 -4.30
C LEU A 422 23.64 -7.11 -5.21
N PRO A 423 23.20 -6.69 -6.40
CA PRO A 423 23.83 -5.60 -7.14
C PRO A 423 24.02 -4.36 -6.26
N SER A 424 25.07 -3.59 -6.51
CA SER A 424 25.45 -2.45 -5.67
C SER A 424 24.36 -1.37 -5.59
N GLU A 425 23.65 -1.11 -6.69
CA GLU A 425 22.51 -0.18 -6.72
C GLU A 425 21.36 -0.64 -5.81
N LEU A 426 21.08 -1.96 -5.78
CA LEU A 426 20.05 -2.55 -4.92
C LEU A 426 20.44 -2.60 -3.45
N LYS A 427 21.75 -2.67 -3.15
CA LYS A 427 22.24 -2.53 -1.77
C LYS A 427 21.87 -1.17 -1.21
N GLU A 428 22.13 -0.08 -1.94
CA GLU A 428 21.76 1.29 -1.55
C GLU A 428 20.24 1.40 -1.35
N CYS A 429 19.47 0.94 -2.32
CA CYS A 429 18.01 0.99 -2.27
C CYS A 429 17.46 0.28 -1.01
N PHE A 430 18.00 -0.90 -0.68
CA PHE A 430 17.62 -1.64 0.52
C PHE A 430 18.02 -0.93 1.82
N LEU A 431 19.21 -0.30 1.88
CA LEU A 431 19.62 0.48 3.05
C LEU A 431 18.69 1.67 3.29
N HIS A 432 18.27 2.38 2.23
CA HIS A 432 17.33 3.49 2.33
C HIS A 432 15.93 3.07 2.84
N CYS A 433 15.50 1.82 2.62
CA CYS A 433 14.26 1.30 3.23
C CYS A 433 14.32 1.32 4.77
N SER A 434 15.51 1.26 5.37
CA SER A 434 15.68 1.25 6.83
C SER A 434 15.53 2.62 7.50
N LEU A 435 15.54 3.70 6.70
CA LEU A 435 15.29 5.08 7.14
C LEU A 435 13.84 5.31 7.58
N TYR A 436 12.92 4.42 7.20
CA TYR A 436 11.53 4.48 7.63
C TYR A 436 11.35 3.93 9.05
N PRO A 437 10.47 4.55 9.86
CA PRO A 437 10.08 4.00 11.17
C PRO A 437 9.53 2.58 11.05
N GLU A 438 9.72 1.77 12.10
CA GLU A 438 9.30 0.36 12.08
C GLU A 438 7.77 0.19 12.00
N GLU A 439 7.05 1.11 12.63
CA GLU A 439 5.59 1.04 12.80
C GLU A 439 4.81 1.46 11.55
N LEU A 440 5.48 2.13 10.60
CA LEU A 440 4.83 2.71 9.44
C LEU A 440 5.10 1.87 8.18
N PRO A 441 4.06 1.62 7.35
CA PRO A 441 4.24 0.98 6.05
C PRO A 441 5.04 1.88 5.12
N ILE A 442 5.95 1.27 4.36
CA ILE A 442 6.68 1.94 3.29
C ILE A 442 5.77 1.96 2.05
N GLN A 443 5.41 3.17 1.59
CA GLN A 443 4.62 3.36 0.38
C GLN A 443 5.51 3.20 -0.86
N ARG A 444 5.16 2.26 -1.76
CA ARG A 444 5.90 1.96 -2.99
C ARG A 444 6.19 3.21 -3.83
N PHE A 445 5.16 4.00 -4.12
CA PHE A 445 5.27 5.20 -4.94
C PHE A 445 6.29 6.20 -4.38
N GLY A 446 6.16 6.54 -3.09
CA GLY A 446 7.08 7.47 -2.42
C GLY A 446 8.49 6.91 -2.20
N LEU A 447 8.67 5.59 -2.16
CA LEU A 447 9.99 4.96 -2.05
C LEU A 447 10.76 5.08 -3.37
N ILE A 448 10.12 4.73 -4.49
CA ILE A 448 10.71 4.80 -5.84
C ILE A 448 11.17 6.22 -6.17
N ARG A 449 10.32 7.23 -5.93
CA ARG A 449 10.67 8.63 -6.19
C ARG A 449 11.84 9.12 -5.35
N ARG A 450 11.96 8.64 -4.12
CA ARG A 450 13.12 8.96 -3.27
C ARG A 450 14.40 8.32 -3.77
N TRP A 451 14.36 7.06 -4.22
CA TRP A 451 15.55 6.44 -4.83
C TRP A 451 16.03 7.20 -6.06
N ILE A 452 15.12 7.71 -6.88
CA ILE A 452 15.46 8.55 -8.04
C ILE A 452 16.07 9.88 -7.57
N ALA A 453 15.44 10.57 -6.62
CA ALA A 453 15.93 11.85 -6.10
C ALA A 453 17.27 11.77 -5.36
N GLU A 454 17.57 10.64 -4.70
CA GLU A 454 18.88 10.36 -4.09
C GLU A 454 19.92 9.90 -5.15
N GLY A 455 19.49 9.70 -6.40
CA GLY A 455 20.32 9.30 -7.53
C GLY A 455 20.71 7.81 -7.53
N LEU A 456 20.01 6.95 -6.78
CA LEU A 456 20.36 5.53 -6.60
C LEU A 456 19.99 4.66 -7.83
N VAL A 457 19.22 5.22 -8.76
CA VAL A 457 18.71 4.53 -9.94
C VAL A 457 19.52 4.97 -11.16
N SER A 458 20.12 4.01 -11.87
CA SER A 458 20.90 4.29 -13.07
C SER A 458 20.02 4.37 -14.32
N ASP A 459 20.31 5.34 -15.20
CA ASP A 459 19.81 5.35 -16.57
C ASP A 459 20.52 4.26 -17.39
N LYS A 460 19.83 3.16 -17.67
CA LYS A 460 20.32 2.04 -18.47
C LYS A 460 19.24 1.63 -19.47
N ASP A 461 19.67 1.22 -20.65
CA ASP A 461 18.84 0.54 -21.65
C ASP A 461 17.67 1.37 -22.24
N ASN A 462 17.82 2.70 -22.34
CA ASN A 462 16.79 3.62 -22.87
C ASN A 462 15.42 3.50 -22.18
N LYS A 463 15.38 3.09 -20.91
CA LYS A 463 14.17 3.02 -20.10
C LYS A 463 14.02 4.28 -19.24
N LEU A 464 12.78 4.63 -18.88
CA LEU A 464 12.54 5.67 -17.87
C LEU A 464 13.08 5.22 -16.52
N LEU A 465 13.65 6.14 -15.73
CA LEU A 465 14.17 5.84 -14.39
C LEU A 465 13.12 5.20 -13.49
N GLU A 466 11.86 5.58 -13.63
CA GLU A 466 10.73 5.04 -12.88
C GLU A 466 10.47 3.57 -13.18
N ASP A 467 10.64 3.14 -14.44
CA ASP A 467 10.53 1.73 -14.79
C ASP A 467 11.70 0.94 -14.17
N SER A 468 12.94 1.43 -14.30
CA SER A 468 14.11 0.82 -13.64
C SER A 468 13.97 0.73 -12.11
N ALA A 469 13.44 1.78 -11.47
CA ALA A 469 13.21 1.81 -10.03
C ALA A 469 12.10 0.85 -9.59
N GLU A 470 11.06 0.65 -10.41
CA GLU A 470 10.04 -0.37 -10.18
C GLU A 470 10.61 -1.79 -10.32
N GLU A 471 11.50 -2.01 -11.28
CA GLU A 471 12.25 -3.28 -11.40
C GLU A 471 13.10 -3.54 -10.16
N TYR A 472 13.74 -2.49 -9.61
CA TYR A 472 14.54 -2.60 -8.39
C TYR A 472 13.67 -2.95 -7.17
N TYR A 473 12.52 -2.29 -7.04
CA TYR A 473 11.53 -2.60 -6.00
C TYR A 473 11.05 -4.05 -6.10
N ALA A 474 10.67 -4.48 -7.30
CA ALA A 474 10.19 -5.83 -7.55
C ALA A 474 11.25 -6.89 -7.21
N GLU A 475 12.52 -6.61 -7.50
CA GLU A 475 13.63 -7.50 -7.16
C GLU A 475 13.86 -7.60 -5.64
N LEU A 476 13.74 -6.50 -4.88
CA LEU A 476 13.84 -6.57 -3.41
C LEU A 476 12.69 -7.38 -2.79
N VAL A 477 11.49 -7.32 -3.37
CA VAL A 477 10.35 -8.17 -3.00
C VAL A 477 10.62 -9.63 -3.40
N SER A 478 11.14 -9.88 -4.61
CA SER A 478 11.46 -11.22 -5.13
C SER A 478 12.50 -11.93 -4.25
N ARG A 479 13.47 -11.17 -3.72
CA ARG A 479 14.55 -11.59 -2.82
C ARG A 479 14.09 -11.85 -1.39
N ASN A 480 12.80 -11.68 -1.08
CA ASN A 480 12.23 -11.73 0.27
C ASN A 480 12.81 -10.68 1.25
N LEU A 481 13.42 -9.60 0.76
CA LEU A 481 13.94 -8.51 1.60
C LEU A 481 12.83 -7.53 1.99
N LEU A 482 11.86 -7.34 1.10
CA LEU A 482 10.61 -6.62 1.33
C LEU A 482 9.40 -7.56 1.30
N GLN A 483 8.43 -7.32 2.16
CA GLN A 483 7.18 -8.06 2.24
C GLN A 483 5.99 -7.13 1.98
N LEU A 484 5.09 -7.53 1.07
CA LEU A 484 3.90 -6.77 0.71
C LEU A 484 2.76 -6.96 1.73
N TYR A 485 1.92 -5.93 1.87
CA TYR A 485 0.67 -6.01 2.64
C TYR A 485 -0.43 -6.68 1.81
N ALA A 486 -1.06 -7.71 2.36
CA ALA A 486 -2.13 -8.43 1.68
C ALA A 486 -3.37 -7.57 1.37
N GLY A 487 -3.62 -6.52 2.17
CA GLY A 487 -4.75 -5.61 1.97
C GLY A 487 -4.45 -4.44 1.04
N ASN A 488 -3.18 -4.16 0.74
CA ASN A 488 -2.77 -3.08 -0.16
C ASN A 488 -1.37 -3.35 -0.72
N LEU A 489 -1.29 -3.75 -1.98
CA LEU A 489 -0.02 -4.14 -2.63
C LEU A 489 0.94 -2.96 -2.85
N ASP A 490 0.49 -1.71 -2.66
CA ASP A 490 1.35 -0.52 -2.68
C ASP A 490 2.10 -0.31 -1.35
N GLN A 491 1.82 -1.13 -0.34
CA GLN A 491 2.48 -1.06 0.97
C GLN A 491 3.39 -2.25 1.21
N CYS A 492 4.58 -1.97 1.74
CA CYS A 492 5.53 -3.00 2.13
C CYS A 492 6.23 -2.69 3.46
N TRP A 493 6.89 -3.72 4.00
CA TRP A 493 7.83 -3.60 5.12
C TRP A 493 9.11 -4.37 4.81
N ILE A 494 10.20 -4.03 5.49
CA ILE A 494 11.35 -4.93 5.58
C ILE A 494 10.88 -6.23 6.23
N THR A 495 11.15 -7.36 5.58
CA THR A 495 10.57 -8.67 5.93
C THR A 495 10.81 -9.10 7.39
N HIS A 496 11.89 -8.65 8.02
CA HIS A 496 12.24 -9.05 9.38
C HIS A 496 13.11 -8.01 10.11
N ASP A 497 12.97 -7.92 11.44
CA ASP A 497 13.67 -6.92 12.26
C ASP A 497 15.20 -7.10 12.27
N LEU A 498 15.69 -8.33 12.12
CA LEU A 498 17.12 -8.60 11.89
C LEU A 498 17.65 -7.99 10.58
N LEU A 499 16.87 -8.03 9.49
CA LEU A 499 17.25 -7.40 8.22
C LEU A 499 17.26 -5.88 8.36
N ARG A 500 16.28 -5.33 9.08
CA ARG A 500 16.23 -3.91 9.41
C ARG A 500 17.43 -3.50 10.27
N SER A 501 17.80 -4.32 11.26
CA SER A 501 18.96 -4.10 12.13
C SER A 501 20.27 -4.15 11.34
N LEU A 502 20.40 -5.11 10.41
CA LEU A 502 21.52 -5.18 9.47
C LEU A 502 21.59 -3.91 8.62
N ALA A 503 20.48 -3.49 8.01
CA ALA A 503 20.43 -2.29 7.18
C ALA A 503 20.83 -1.05 7.98
N ARG A 504 20.24 -0.84 9.18
CA ARG A 504 20.58 0.27 10.08
C ARG A 504 22.05 0.27 10.48
N PHE A 505 22.59 -0.89 10.84
CA PHE A 505 24.01 -1.03 11.15
C PHE A 505 24.90 -0.61 9.97
N LEU A 506 24.52 -0.98 8.74
CA LEU A 506 25.29 -0.67 7.55
C LEU A 506 25.20 0.81 7.10
N ILE A 507 24.14 1.53 7.47
CA ILE A 507 23.95 2.97 7.18
C ILE A 507 24.18 3.88 8.41
N THR A 508 24.69 3.34 9.52
CA THR A 508 24.67 4.05 10.81
C THR A 508 25.53 5.32 10.83
N ASP A 509 26.58 5.36 10.01
CA ASP A 509 27.49 6.51 9.94
C ASP A 509 26.90 7.69 9.14
N GLU A 510 25.89 7.41 8.32
CA GLU A 510 25.26 8.39 7.41
C GLU A 510 23.86 8.79 7.86
N SER A 511 23.21 8.01 8.73
CA SER A 511 21.81 8.19 9.09
C SER A 511 21.55 8.31 10.57
N ILE A 512 20.63 9.21 10.91
CA ILE A 512 20.11 9.39 12.26
C ILE A 512 18.59 9.24 12.19
N LEU A 513 18.03 8.35 13.01
CA LEU A 513 16.59 8.19 13.18
C LEU A 513 16.23 8.48 14.64
N ILE A 514 15.36 9.46 14.86
CA ILE A 514 14.88 9.87 16.18
C ILE A 514 13.38 9.62 16.27
N SER A 515 12.94 8.97 17.35
CA SER A 515 11.53 8.72 17.64
C SER A 515 11.18 9.22 19.05
N GLY A 516 10.14 10.05 19.16
CA GLY A 516 9.54 10.46 20.44
C GLY A 516 10.46 11.30 21.34
N GLN A 517 10.53 10.94 22.62
CA GLN A 517 11.23 11.74 23.65
C GLN A 517 12.75 11.52 23.73
N GLN A 518 13.35 10.66 22.89
CA GLN A 518 14.79 10.41 22.90
C GLN A 518 15.56 11.73 22.73
N ARG A 519 16.37 12.10 23.73
CA ARG A 519 17.31 13.21 23.61
C ARG A 519 18.47 12.75 22.74
N LEU A 520 18.94 13.62 21.85
CA LEU A 520 20.26 13.46 21.24
C LEU A 520 21.26 13.23 22.38
N SER A 521 21.93 12.07 22.38
CA SER A 521 23.11 11.87 23.21
C SER A 521 24.10 12.94 22.80
N THR A 522 24.28 13.95 23.65
CA THR A 522 25.24 15.05 23.46
C THR A 522 26.65 14.57 23.78
N ASP A 523 27.00 13.35 23.37
CA ASP A 523 28.34 12.81 23.57
C ASP A 523 29.25 13.50 22.53
N PRO A 524 30.13 14.44 22.92
CA PRO A 524 30.86 15.30 21.98
C PRO A 524 31.97 14.57 21.22
N LEU A 525 32.07 13.24 21.36
CA LEU A 525 33.18 12.41 20.92
C LEU A 525 32.85 11.47 19.75
N SER A 526 31.66 11.57 19.12
CA SER A 526 31.37 10.88 17.86
C SER A 526 31.13 11.89 16.74
N LEU A 527 32.21 12.22 16.04
CA LEU A 527 32.22 12.99 14.80
C LEU A 527 31.45 12.24 13.71
N SER A 528 30.21 12.61 13.39
CA SER A 528 29.66 12.32 12.07
C SER A 528 28.83 13.50 11.54
N LYS A 529 28.99 13.77 10.24
CA LYS A 529 28.17 14.70 9.48
C LYS A 529 27.01 13.90 8.89
N PRO A 530 25.83 13.83 9.54
CA PRO A 530 24.77 12.95 9.07
C PRO A 530 24.24 13.41 7.71
N ARG A 531 24.00 12.45 6.82
CA ARG A 531 23.47 12.66 5.46
C ARG A 531 21.96 12.45 5.42
N HIS A 532 21.42 11.60 6.28
CA HIS A 532 19.98 11.32 6.35
C HIS A 532 19.46 11.49 7.78
N LEU A 533 18.40 12.27 7.93
CA LEU A 533 17.74 12.51 9.21
C LEU A 533 16.26 12.13 9.09
N THR A 534 15.82 11.19 9.92
CA THR A 534 14.41 10.85 10.07
C THR A 534 13.93 11.22 11.46
N LEU A 535 12.86 12.01 11.56
CA LEU A 535 12.21 12.34 12.82
C LEU A 535 10.79 11.76 12.84
N CYS A 536 10.41 11.11 13.93
CA CYS A 536 9.11 10.48 14.11
C CYS A 536 8.48 10.87 15.46
N ASN A 537 7.15 11.06 15.49
CA ASN A 537 6.39 11.35 16.71
C ASN A 537 6.88 12.61 17.46
N MET A 538 7.11 13.70 16.73
CA MET A 538 7.62 14.96 17.32
C MET A 538 6.47 15.76 17.97
N GLU A 539 6.10 15.41 19.20
CA GLU A 539 5.15 16.18 20.01
C GLU A 539 5.83 17.42 20.63
N ASN A 540 5.37 18.62 20.27
CA ASN A 540 5.67 19.89 20.94
C ASN A 540 7.16 20.31 21.08
N ARG A 541 8.08 19.80 20.26
CA ARG A 541 9.53 20.10 20.33
C ARG A 541 10.06 21.07 19.26
N PHE A 542 9.20 21.63 18.41
CA PHE A 542 9.63 22.58 17.37
C PHE A 542 9.80 24.02 17.86
N ASP A 543 9.69 24.29 19.17
CA ASP A 543 10.12 25.58 19.72
C ASP A 543 11.66 25.76 19.71
N ASP A 544 12.41 24.68 19.45
CA ASP A 544 13.83 24.75 19.05
C ASP A 544 14.22 23.54 18.19
N PRO A 545 13.76 23.46 16.93
CA PRO A 545 14.08 22.34 16.08
C PRO A 545 15.51 22.56 15.59
N ILE A 546 16.43 21.74 16.11
CA ILE A 546 17.80 21.64 15.62
C ILE A 546 18.64 22.87 16.03
N SER A 547 18.95 23.01 17.32
CA SER A 547 20.22 23.63 17.76
C SER A 547 21.45 22.79 17.34
N VAL A 548 21.39 22.06 16.21
CA VAL A 548 22.55 21.53 15.50
C VAL A 548 23.14 22.68 14.68
N LYS A 549 23.55 23.73 15.40
CA LYS A 549 24.13 24.97 14.85
C LYS A 549 25.51 24.77 14.21
N GLN A 550 25.89 23.54 13.89
CA GLN A 550 27.18 23.22 13.29
C GLN A 550 26.97 22.22 12.14
N GLN A 551 26.95 22.79 10.93
CA GLN A 551 27.25 22.15 9.64
C GLN A 551 26.61 20.78 9.39
N MET A 552 25.39 20.79 8.86
CA MET A 552 24.70 19.58 8.44
C MET A 552 24.88 19.41 6.93
N SER A 553 25.75 18.49 6.53
CA SER A 553 25.87 18.02 5.15
C SER A 553 24.69 17.11 4.75
N LEU A 554 23.50 17.48 5.22
CA LEU A 554 22.28 16.73 5.19
C LEU A 554 21.73 16.73 3.77
N ARG A 555 21.44 15.53 3.26
CA ARG A 555 20.84 15.29 1.95
C ARG A 555 19.38 14.90 2.04
N SER A 556 18.97 14.29 3.15
CA SER A 556 17.59 13.81 3.32
C SER A 556 17.05 14.19 4.68
N LEU A 557 15.87 14.82 4.71
CA LEU A 557 15.08 15.00 5.92
C LEU A 557 13.67 14.45 5.71
N MET A 558 13.25 13.58 6.62
CA MET A 558 11.89 13.04 6.62
C MET A 558 11.23 13.19 7.98
N LEU A 559 10.02 13.76 7.98
CA LEU A 559 9.16 13.84 9.15
C LEU A 559 8.02 12.84 9.03
N PHE A 560 7.90 11.96 10.01
CA PHE A 560 6.79 11.03 10.11
C PHE A 560 5.96 11.32 11.35
N ASN A 561 4.64 11.21 11.21
CA ASN A 561 3.68 11.30 12.31
C ASN A 561 3.96 12.51 13.23
N SER A 562 4.22 13.66 12.63
CA SER A 562 4.64 14.89 13.32
C SER A 562 3.64 16.03 13.05
N PRO A 563 2.37 15.88 13.45
CA PRO A 563 1.29 16.80 13.07
C PRO A 563 1.46 18.21 13.66
N ASN A 564 2.29 18.41 14.69
CA ASN A 564 2.46 19.70 15.36
C ASN A 564 3.51 20.62 14.70
N VAL A 565 4.21 20.17 13.67
CA VAL A 565 5.22 20.97 12.97
C VAL A 565 4.56 22.06 12.14
N ARG A 566 4.89 23.33 12.42
CA ARG A 566 4.26 24.51 11.81
C ARG A 566 5.20 25.44 11.06
N SER A 567 6.51 25.34 11.27
CA SER A 567 7.55 26.12 10.56
C SER A 567 8.80 25.26 10.35
N ILE A 568 9.53 25.58 9.28
CA ILE A 568 10.79 24.95 8.86
C ILE A 568 11.89 25.98 8.55
N ASP A 569 11.70 27.25 8.93
CA ASP A 569 12.54 28.38 8.46
C ASP A 569 14.04 28.15 8.78
N ASN A 570 14.34 27.83 10.04
CA ASN A 570 15.71 27.58 10.52
C ASN A 570 16.38 26.39 9.81
N LEU A 571 15.59 25.37 9.44
CA LEU A 571 16.09 24.18 8.76
C LEU A 571 16.49 24.51 7.32
N VAL A 572 15.62 25.21 6.59
CA VAL A 572 15.86 25.59 5.20
C VAL A 572 17.07 26.52 5.07
N GLU A 573 17.31 27.37 6.06
CA GLU A 573 18.48 28.26 6.10
C GLU A 573 19.81 27.53 6.36
N SER A 574 19.77 26.33 6.98
CA SER A 574 20.97 25.62 7.43
C SER A 574 21.34 24.38 6.62
N ALA A 575 20.40 23.78 5.86
CA ALA A 575 20.60 22.52 5.13
C ALA A 575 20.76 22.72 3.62
N SER A 576 21.85 23.36 3.17
CA SER A 576 22.03 23.71 1.75
C SER A 576 22.18 22.51 0.80
N CYS A 577 22.70 21.36 1.27
CA CYS A 577 22.92 20.15 0.47
C CYS A 577 21.68 19.24 0.36
N LEU A 578 20.51 19.70 0.79
CA LEU A 578 19.31 18.87 0.87
C LEU A 578 18.78 18.49 -0.53
N ARG A 579 18.58 17.19 -0.75
CA ARG A 579 17.98 16.59 -1.95
C ARG A 579 16.54 16.12 -1.73
N VAL A 580 16.25 15.59 -0.55
CA VAL A 580 14.95 15.03 -0.18
C VAL A 580 14.40 15.76 1.06
N LEU A 581 13.20 16.31 0.92
CA LEU A 581 12.45 16.94 2.00
C LEU A 581 11.02 16.38 2.04
N ASP A 582 10.73 15.54 3.03
CA ASP A 582 9.40 14.98 3.28
C ASP A 582 8.80 15.62 4.54
N LEU A 583 7.78 16.46 4.33
CA LEU A 583 7.04 17.20 5.36
C LEU A 583 5.56 16.79 5.37
N SER A 584 5.23 15.64 4.78
CA SER A 584 3.86 15.17 4.68
C SER A 584 3.20 15.01 6.06
N LYS A 585 1.88 15.24 6.12
CA LYS A 585 1.07 15.12 7.34
C LYS A 585 1.53 16.01 8.51
N THR A 586 2.10 17.17 8.22
CA THR A 586 2.44 18.21 9.21
C THR A 586 1.41 19.33 9.21
N ALA A 587 1.34 20.13 10.28
CA ALA A 587 0.50 21.34 10.34
C ALA A 587 1.13 22.57 9.68
N LEU A 588 2.06 22.38 8.75
CA LEU A 588 2.73 23.47 8.04
C LEU A 588 1.69 24.29 7.26
N GLY A 589 1.60 25.59 7.56
CA GLY A 589 0.64 26.50 6.94
C GLY A 589 1.16 27.29 5.74
N ALA A 590 2.49 27.44 5.66
CA ALA A 590 3.18 28.15 4.57
C ALA A 590 4.63 27.65 4.46
N LEU A 591 5.18 27.72 3.25
CA LEU A 591 6.61 27.50 3.00
C LEU A 591 7.39 28.82 3.03
N PRO A 592 8.61 28.86 3.59
CA PRO A 592 9.44 30.06 3.51
C PRO A 592 9.92 30.32 2.09
N LYS A 593 10.13 31.61 1.77
CA LYS A 593 10.76 32.01 0.49
C LYS A 593 12.18 31.48 0.33
N SER A 594 12.89 31.23 1.44
CA SER A 594 14.24 30.65 1.43
C SER A 594 14.27 29.22 0.86
N ILE A 595 13.12 28.54 0.69
CA ILE A 595 13.08 27.21 0.06
C ILE A 595 13.74 27.22 -1.31
N GLY A 596 13.60 28.32 -2.08
CA GLY A 596 14.22 28.47 -3.40
C GLY A 596 15.74 28.56 -3.39
N ASN A 597 16.37 28.59 -2.21
CA ASN A 597 17.83 28.57 -2.07
C ASN A 597 18.40 27.13 -2.04
N LEU A 598 17.56 26.10 -1.90
CA LEU A 598 17.97 24.69 -1.84
C LEU A 598 18.27 24.14 -3.24
N LEU A 599 19.42 24.52 -3.79
CA LEU A 599 19.83 24.17 -5.16
C LEU A 599 19.76 22.66 -5.46
N HIS A 600 20.14 21.83 -4.49
CA HIS A 600 20.21 20.38 -4.64
C HIS A 600 18.86 19.68 -4.48
N LEU A 601 17.78 20.40 -4.13
CA LEU A 601 16.50 19.77 -3.81
C LEU A 601 15.88 19.13 -5.06
N ARG A 602 15.64 17.82 -4.97
CA ARG A 602 15.06 16.97 -6.02
C ARG A 602 13.69 16.43 -5.64
N TYR A 603 13.39 16.29 -4.35
CA TYR A 603 12.12 15.77 -3.85
C TYR A 603 11.55 16.65 -2.75
N LEU A 604 10.33 17.17 -2.97
CA LEU A 604 9.56 17.93 -1.99
C LEU A 604 8.16 17.32 -1.85
N ASN A 605 7.88 16.76 -0.67
CA ASN A 605 6.57 16.22 -0.32
C ASN A 605 5.90 17.06 0.78
N LEU A 606 4.72 17.57 0.45
CA LEU A 606 3.86 18.38 1.32
C LEU A 606 2.46 17.78 1.42
N ASP A 607 2.28 16.50 1.08
CA ASP A 607 0.99 15.83 1.10
C ASP A 607 0.31 15.97 2.47
N GLU A 608 -1.01 16.19 2.45
CA GLU A 608 -1.84 16.34 3.65
C GLU A 608 -1.35 17.43 4.63
N THR A 609 -0.63 18.44 4.14
CA THR A 609 -0.29 19.64 4.92
C THR A 609 -1.39 20.70 4.85
N GLN A 610 -1.25 21.76 5.67
CA GLN A 610 -2.20 22.87 5.75
C GLN A 610 -1.76 24.08 4.92
N VAL A 611 -0.86 23.86 3.94
CA VAL A 611 -0.26 24.92 3.13
C VAL A 611 -1.31 25.66 2.32
N ARG A 612 -1.29 26.99 2.39
CA ARG A 612 -2.23 27.87 1.67
C ARG A 612 -1.69 28.35 0.33
N ASP A 613 -0.38 28.62 0.28
CA ASP A 613 0.31 29.18 -0.86
C ASP A 613 1.70 28.55 -1.01
N ILE A 614 2.12 28.32 -2.25
CA ILE A 614 3.50 27.96 -2.60
C ILE A 614 4.23 29.23 -3.04
N PRO A 615 5.40 29.56 -2.45
CA PRO A 615 6.12 30.79 -2.78
C PRO A 615 6.66 30.75 -4.21
N SER A 616 6.70 31.90 -4.89
CA SER A 616 7.24 32.00 -6.25
C SER A 616 8.72 31.61 -6.36
N SER A 617 9.45 31.60 -5.25
CA SER A 617 10.81 31.08 -5.17
C SER A 617 10.90 29.58 -5.45
N ILE A 618 9.78 28.84 -5.48
CA ILE A 618 9.78 27.42 -5.87
C ILE A 618 10.39 27.23 -7.26
N GLY A 619 10.18 28.15 -8.21
CA GLY A 619 10.74 28.05 -9.56
C GLY A 619 12.26 28.18 -9.63
N PHE A 620 12.92 28.47 -8.51
CA PHE A 620 14.38 28.47 -8.40
C PHE A 620 14.98 27.09 -8.16
N LEU A 621 14.14 26.10 -7.83
CA LEU A 621 14.54 24.72 -7.59
C LEU A 621 14.69 23.97 -8.92
N ILE A 622 15.68 24.36 -9.71
CA ILE A 622 15.89 23.87 -11.08
C ILE A 622 16.20 22.36 -11.17
N ASN A 623 16.62 21.73 -10.07
CA ASN A 623 16.84 20.29 -9.97
C ASN A 623 15.62 19.54 -9.40
N LEU A 624 14.49 20.20 -9.14
CA LEU A 624 13.34 19.53 -8.51
C LEU A 624 12.72 18.53 -9.49
N GLU A 625 12.69 17.26 -9.08
CA GLU A 625 12.15 16.13 -9.83
C GLU A 625 10.75 15.74 -9.34
N THR A 626 10.45 15.92 -8.05
CA THR A 626 9.14 15.58 -7.47
C THR A 626 8.60 16.73 -6.62
N LEU A 627 7.39 17.18 -6.94
CA LEU A 627 6.57 18.07 -6.13
C LEU A 627 5.23 17.39 -5.84
N SER A 628 5.00 17.02 -4.58
CA SER A 628 3.75 16.40 -4.14
C SER A 628 2.99 17.31 -3.18
N LEU A 629 1.75 17.62 -3.53
CA LEU A 629 0.81 18.51 -2.84
C LEU A 629 -0.55 17.82 -2.62
N GLN A 630 -0.56 16.49 -2.61
CA GLN A 630 -1.79 15.72 -2.54
C GLN A 630 -2.57 16.06 -1.27
N ASN A 631 -3.90 16.19 -1.38
CA ASN A 631 -4.79 16.49 -0.26
C ASN A 631 -4.42 17.79 0.51
N CYS A 632 -3.71 18.74 -0.11
CA CYS A 632 -3.53 20.09 0.43
C CYS A 632 -4.80 20.91 0.20
N GLN A 633 -5.84 20.63 0.99
CA GLN A 633 -7.19 21.19 0.82
C GLN A 633 -7.28 22.71 0.97
N ARG A 634 -6.26 23.37 1.54
CA ARG A 634 -6.21 24.82 1.70
C ARG A 634 -5.46 25.55 0.58
N LEU A 635 -4.81 24.80 -0.31
CA LEU A 635 -4.05 25.37 -1.42
C LEU A 635 -5.00 25.79 -2.55
N GLN A 636 -5.02 27.09 -2.86
CA GLN A 636 -5.95 27.66 -3.85
C GLN A 636 -5.30 28.05 -5.17
N ARG A 637 -3.99 28.32 -5.18
CA ARG A 637 -3.24 28.73 -6.37
C ARG A 637 -1.83 28.14 -6.37
N LEU A 638 -1.32 27.87 -7.56
CA LEU A 638 0.10 27.59 -7.79
C LEU A 638 0.78 28.81 -8.43
N PRO A 639 2.03 29.14 -8.07
CA PRO A 639 2.74 30.24 -8.71
C PRO A 639 3.13 29.87 -10.15
N TRP A 640 3.06 30.84 -11.07
CA TRP A 640 3.42 30.65 -12.49
C TRP A 640 4.86 30.14 -12.69
N THR A 641 5.73 30.37 -11.71
CA THR A 641 7.13 29.92 -11.70
C THR A 641 7.31 28.41 -11.66
N VAL A 642 6.26 27.62 -11.38
CA VAL A 642 6.30 26.14 -11.47
C VAL A 642 6.71 25.66 -12.86
N ARG A 643 6.39 26.40 -13.93
CA ARG A 643 6.82 26.08 -15.30
C ARG A 643 8.34 26.07 -15.51
N ALA A 644 9.10 26.69 -14.59
CA ALA A 644 10.55 26.75 -14.66
C ALA A 644 11.24 25.47 -14.13
N LEU A 645 10.47 24.53 -13.55
CA LEU A 645 10.99 23.29 -12.98
C LEU A 645 11.24 22.24 -14.07
N LEU A 646 12.16 22.52 -15.00
CA LEU A 646 12.36 21.72 -16.21
C LEU A 646 12.75 20.25 -15.95
N GLN A 647 13.30 19.94 -14.75
CA GLN A 647 13.63 18.58 -14.32
C GLN A 647 12.46 17.84 -13.66
N LEU A 648 11.27 18.45 -13.55
CA LEU A 648 10.14 17.87 -12.83
C LEU A 648 9.61 16.63 -13.54
N ARG A 649 9.62 15.51 -12.81
CA ARG A 649 9.15 14.18 -13.22
C ARG A 649 7.79 13.84 -12.62
N CYS A 650 7.46 14.41 -11.46
CA CYS A 650 6.21 14.17 -10.75
C CYS A 650 5.59 15.47 -10.21
N LEU A 651 4.34 15.70 -10.58
CA LEU A 651 3.48 16.76 -10.05
C LEU A 651 2.15 16.16 -9.57
N SER A 652 1.96 16.07 -8.26
CA SER A 652 0.73 15.53 -7.65
C SER A 652 -0.08 16.65 -6.98
N LEU A 653 -1.29 16.89 -7.49
CA LEU A 653 -2.21 17.95 -7.07
C LEU A 653 -3.59 17.42 -6.67
N THR A 654 -3.78 16.10 -6.68
CA THR A 654 -5.07 15.46 -6.39
C THR A 654 -5.60 15.87 -5.01
N GLY A 655 -6.87 16.24 -4.92
CA GLY A 655 -7.50 16.63 -3.64
C GLY A 655 -7.08 18.01 -3.12
N THR A 656 -6.50 18.86 -3.98
CA THR A 656 -6.32 20.29 -3.69
C THR A 656 -7.58 21.09 -4.04
N SER A 657 -7.62 22.36 -3.63
CA SER A 657 -8.71 23.30 -4.00
C SER A 657 -8.26 24.32 -5.03
N LEU A 658 -7.36 23.91 -5.93
CA LEU A 658 -6.89 24.73 -7.03
C LEU A 658 -8.06 25.07 -7.98
N SER A 659 -8.09 26.29 -8.50
CA SER A 659 -9.06 26.66 -9.54
C SER A 659 -8.58 26.33 -10.96
N HIS A 660 -7.26 26.36 -11.16
CA HIS A 660 -6.54 26.04 -12.39
C HIS A 660 -5.08 25.75 -12.07
N VAL A 661 -4.38 25.09 -13.01
CA VAL A 661 -2.92 24.98 -13.02
C VAL A 661 -2.35 26.05 -13.96
N PRO A 662 -1.23 26.75 -13.63
CA PRO A 662 -0.67 27.78 -14.48
C PRO A 662 -0.27 27.26 -15.86
N LYS A 663 -0.41 28.11 -16.90
CA LYS A 663 0.05 27.79 -18.26
C LYS A 663 1.57 27.50 -18.31
N GLY A 664 1.96 26.58 -19.19
CA GLY A 664 3.37 26.17 -19.36
C GLY A 664 3.71 24.84 -18.69
N VAL A 665 2.73 24.06 -18.23
CA VAL A 665 2.95 22.66 -17.80
C VAL A 665 3.55 21.83 -18.93
N GLY A 666 3.22 22.14 -20.19
CA GLY A 666 3.82 21.51 -21.37
C GLY A 666 5.32 21.72 -21.54
N ASP A 667 5.92 22.69 -20.84
CA ASP A 667 7.37 22.91 -20.86
C ASP A 667 8.13 21.86 -20.02
N LEU A 668 7.42 21.15 -19.13
CA LEU A 668 7.96 20.15 -18.20
C LEU A 668 8.14 18.78 -18.89
N LYS A 669 9.02 18.69 -19.88
CA LYS A 669 9.14 17.54 -20.79
C LYS A 669 9.44 16.19 -20.10
N ASN A 670 10.10 16.22 -18.94
CA ASN A 670 10.45 15.02 -18.16
C ASN A 670 9.30 14.52 -17.27
N LEU A 671 8.15 15.19 -17.30
CA LEU A 671 7.00 14.86 -16.46
C LEU A 671 6.43 13.50 -16.87
N ASN A 672 6.50 12.54 -15.95
CA ASN A 672 5.95 11.21 -16.13
C ASN A 672 4.75 10.89 -15.20
N TYR A 673 4.50 11.72 -14.19
CA TYR A 673 3.34 11.61 -13.33
C TYR A 673 2.71 12.97 -13.12
N LEU A 674 1.48 13.13 -13.62
CA LEU A 674 0.69 14.33 -13.47
C LEU A 674 -0.68 13.95 -12.92
N ALA A 675 -1.01 14.38 -11.71
CA ALA A 675 -2.30 14.09 -11.12
C ALA A 675 -3.00 15.32 -10.54
N GLY A 676 -4.32 15.39 -10.68
CA GLY A 676 -5.12 16.53 -10.25
C GLY A 676 -4.97 17.75 -11.17
N LEU A 677 -4.76 17.53 -12.48
CA LEU A 677 -4.69 18.62 -13.45
C LEU A 677 -6.09 19.20 -13.67
N ILE A 678 -6.28 20.45 -13.27
CA ILE A 678 -7.55 21.16 -13.44
C ILE A 678 -7.49 22.06 -14.68
N ILE A 679 -8.38 21.80 -15.65
CA ILE A 679 -8.49 22.58 -16.88
C ILE A 679 -9.17 23.93 -16.60
N SER A 680 -8.61 25.03 -17.11
CA SER A 680 -9.16 26.38 -16.94
C SER A 680 -10.34 26.67 -17.86
N HIS A 681 -11.28 27.53 -17.42
CA HIS A 681 -12.31 28.10 -18.29
C HIS A 681 -11.70 29.11 -19.28
N ASP A 682 -12.08 29.02 -20.54
CA ASP A 682 -11.62 29.91 -21.62
C ASP A 682 -12.36 31.26 -21.56
N ASN A 683 -12.10 32.07 -20.54
CA ASN A 683 -12.61 33.44 -20.41
C ASN A 683 -11.64 34.49 -20.99
N GLY A 684 -10.78 34.11 -21.95
CA GLY A 684 -9.84 35.02 -22.61
C GLY A 684 -8.72 35.56 -21.72
N GLY A 685 -8.47 34.93 -20.55
CA GLY A 685 -7.36 35.26 -19.65
C GLY A 685 -6.15 34.32 -19.84
N PRO A 686 -4.90 34.82 -19.80
CA PRO A 686 -3.69 34.03 -20.08
C PRO A 686 -3.23 33.06 -18.96
N GLU A 687 -4.05 32.79 -17.94
CA GLU A 687 -3.55 32.30 -16.64
C GLU A 687 -3.58 30.78 -16.43
N GLY A 688 -4.30 29.99 -17.25
CA GLY A 688 -4.50 28.55 -17.02
C GLY A 688 -3.99 27.58 -18.10
N CYS A 689 -3.66 26.36 -17.69
CA CYS A 689 -3.26 25.23 -18.52
C CYS A 689 -4.46 24.66 -19.29
N ASP A 690 -4.26 24.39 -20.58
CA ASP A 690 -5.24 23.71 -21.43
C ASP A 690 -4.83 22.26 -21.76
N LEU A 691 -5.64 21.54 -22.54
CA LEU A 691 -5.31 20.19 -22.98
C LEU A 691 -4.20 20.16 -24.04
N ASN A 692 -3.93 21.27 -24.75
CA ASN A 692 -2.87 21.32 -25.76
C ASN A 692 -1.48 21.33 -25.11
N ASP A 693 -1.36 21.90 -23.93
CA ASP A 693 -0.14 21.84 -23.11
C ASP A 693 0.30 20.39 -22.84
N LEU A 694 -0.61 19.41 -22.90
CA LEU A 694 -0.26 18.00 -22.71
C LEU A 694 0.50 17.39 -23.90
N GLN A 695 0.40 17.94 -25.11
CA GLN A 695 0.93 17.31 -26.33
C GLN A 695 2.45 17.07 -26.27
N THR A 696 3.18 17.97 -25.62
CA THR A 696 4.64 17.92 -25.49
C THR A 696 5.13 16.91 -24.43
N LEU A 697 4.24 16.42 -23.57
CA LEU A 697 4.59 15.57 -22.42
C LEU A 697 4.63 14.09 -22.78
N THR A 698 5.63 13.66 -23.54
CA THR A 698 5.71 12.30 -24.12
C THR A 698 6.05 11.21 -23.11
N GLU A 699 6.64 11.55 -21.96
CA GLU A 699 7.09 10.59 -20.93
C GLU A 699 6.01 10.25 -19.88
N LEU A 700 4.79 10.78 -20.01
CA LEU A 700 3.69 10.50 -19.07
C LEU A 700 3.40 9.00 -18.94
N ARG A 701 3.51 8.50 -17.71
CA ARG A 701 3.10 7.15 -17.24
C ARG A 701 1.75 7.17 -16.53
N HIS A 702 1.45 8.28 -15.84
CA HIS A 702 0.19 8.50 -15.13
C HIS A 702 -0.35 9.89 -15.42
N LEU A 703 -1.65 9.97 -15.75
CA LEU A 703 -2.36 11.22 -16.00
C LEU A 703 -3.74 11.20 -15.33
N HIS A 704 -3.97 12.15 -14.42
CA HIS A 704 -5.27 12.41 -13.82
C HIS A 704 -5.72 13.84 -14.10
N ILE A 705 -6.81 13.97 -14.88
CA ILE A 705 -7.43 15.23 -15.28
C ILE A 705 -8.75 15.40 -14.53
N GLU A 706 -8.92 16.56 -13.91
CA GLU A 706 -10.14 17.00 -13.25
C GLU A 706 -10.80 18.15 -14.04
N ASN A 707 -12.12 18.26 -13.92
CA ASN A 707 -12.95 19.27 -14.59
C ASN A 707 -12.75 19.30 -16.12
N LEU A 708 -12.69 18.12 -16.74
CA LEU A 708 -12.51 17.96 -18.18
C LEU A 708 -13.61 18.66 -19.01
N ASP A 709 -14.80 18.86 -18.43
CA ASP A 709 -15.91 19.60 -19.03
C ASP A 709 -15.61 21.09 -19.32
N ARG A 710 -14.48 21.60 -18.81
CA ARG A 710 -14.00 22.97 -19.09
C ARG A 710 -13.15 23.08 -20.36
N ALA A 711 -12.75 21.96 -20.97
CA ALA A 711 -11.89 21.97 -22.15
C ALA A 711 -12.65 22.43 -23.42
N THR A 712 -11.94 23.07 -24.34
CA THR A 712 -12.50 23.57 -25.61
C THR A 712 -12.16 22.69 -26.83
N SER A 713 -11.06 21.92 -26.77
CA SER A 713 -10.71 20.87 -27.73
C SER A 713 -9.82 19.80 -27.09
N GLY A 714 -9.94 18.55 -27.54
CA GLY A 714 -9.20 17.39 -27.04
C GLY A 714 -8.42 16.56 -28.07
N ALA A 715 -8.49 16.93 -29.37
CA ALA A 715 -8.13 16.05 -30.50
C ALA A 715 -6.72 15.43 -30.47
N SER A 716 -5.76 16.09 -29.82
CA SER A 716 -4.34 15.70 -29.83
C SER A 716 -3.72 15.55 -28.43
N ALA A 717 -4.46 15.82 -27.34
CA ALA A 717 -3.90 15.90 -26.00
C ALA A 717 -3.29 14.58 -25.49
N LEU A 718 -3.93 13.47 -25.82
CA LEU A 718 -3.52 12.11 -25.42
C LEU A 718 -2.79 11.34 -26.53
N ALA A 719 -2.62 11.96 -27.71
CA ALA A 719 -1.89 11.35 -28.81
C ALA A 719 -0.40 11.24 -28.46
N ASN A 720 0.28 10.22 -29.01
CA ASN A 720 1.72 10.01 -28.88
C ASN A 720 2.22 9.92 -27.42
N LYS A 721 1.49 9.24 -26.54
CA LYS A 721 1.90 8.95 -25.15
C LYS A 721 2.26 7.46 -24.98
N PRO A 722 3.44 7.01 -25.45
CA PRO A 722 3.80 5.59 -25.48
C PRO A 722 3.97 4.96 -24.09
N PHE A 723 4.26 5.77 -23.06
CA PHE A 723 4.50 5.27 -21.71
C PHE A 723 3.26 5.33 -20.80
N LEU A 724 2.13 5.88 -21.26
CA LEU A 724 0.96 6.12 -20.42
C LEU A 724 0.22 4.81 -20.09
N LYS A 725 0.28 4.43 -18.81
CA LYS A 725 -0.32 3.20 -18.26
C LYS A 725 -1.59 3.51 -17.45
N ASP A 726 -1.60 4.62 -16.73
CA ASP A 726 -2.72 5.02 -15.88
C ASP A 726 -3.38 6.30 -16.39
N LEU A 727 -4.68 6.21 -16.71
CA LEU A 727 -5.47 7.35 -17.19
C LEU A 727 -6.73 7.52 -16.34
N HIS A 728 -6.85 8.69 -15.71
CA HIS A 728 -8.03 9.09 -14.95
C HIS A 728 -8.64 10.35 -15.57
N LEU A 729 -9.89 10.26 -16.02
CA LEU A 729 -10.62 11.35 -16.65
C LEU A 729 -11.86 11.67 -15.80
N CYS A 730 -11.91 12.88 -15.26
CA CYS A 730 -12.96 13.32 -14.35
C CYS A 730 -13.56 14.65 -14.83
N GLU A 731 -14.88 14.72 -14.96
CA GLU A 731 -15.60 15.99 -15.06
C GLU A 731 -15.94 16.53 -13.67
N GLN A 732 -16.33 17.80 -13.59
CA GLN A 732 -16.78 18.38 -12.33
C GLN A 732 -17.99 17.60 -11.79
N ALA A 733 -17.93 17.19 -10.53
CA ALA A 733 -19.05 16.50 -9.89
C ALA A 733 -20.30 17.40 -9.91
N PRO A 734 -21.49 16.86 -10.15
CA PRO A 734 -22.72 17.64 -10.03
C PRO A 734 -22.83 18.17 -8.60
N LEU A 735 -23.16 19.45 -8.44
CA LEU A 735 -23.52 20.00 -7.13
C LEU A 735 -24.75 19.20 -6.68
N ILE A 736 -24.58 18.39 -5.63
CA ILE A 736 -25.72 17.88 -4.91
C ILE A 736 -26.29 19.12 -4.23
N GLU A 737 -27.39 19.66 -4.75
CA GLU A 737 -28.27 20.51 -3.95
C GLU A 737 -28.70 19.63 -2.78
N GLU A 738 -27.92 19.68 -1.70
CA GLU A 738 -28.35 19.14 -0.42
C GLU A 738 -29.69 19.80 -0.13
N GLN A 739 -30.68 18.98 0.19
CA GLN A 739 -32.03 19.35 0.58
C GLN A 739 -31.99 20.24 1.85
N GLN A 740 -31.61 21.51 1.69
CA GLN A 740 -31.71 22.58 2.68
C GLN A 740 -32.89 23.52 2.38
N SER A 741 -33.93 23.04 1.70
CA SER A 741 -35.15 23.82 1.40
C SER A 741 -36.45 23.15 1.85
N GLU A 742 -36.44 22.38 2.95
CA GLU A 742 -37.68 21.92 3.62
C GLU A 742 -37.77 22.29 5.11
N GLN A 743 -36.94 23.19 5.64
CA GLN A 743 -37.07 23.66 7.04
C GLN A 743 -37.04 25.19 7.26
N GLU A 744 -37.08 26.01 6.21
CA GLU A 744 -37.24 27.47 6.37
C GLU A 744 -38.35 28.01 5.47
N GLN A 745 -39.57 27.53 5.65
CA GLN A 745 -40.77 28.16 5.10
C GLN A 745 -41.98 27.99 6.04
N GLU A 746 -41.76 28.22 7.33
CA GLU A 746 -42.79 28.72 8.23
C GLU A 746 -42.25 29.99 8.88
N ASN A 747 -42.45 31.12 8.21
CA ASN A 747 -42.73 32.44 8.78
C ASN A 747 -42.40 33.52 7.73
N GLN A 748 -43.39 33.90 6.92
CA GLN A 748 -43.85 35.29 6.79
C GLN A 748 -44.88 35.36 5.65
N ASP A 749 -46.16 35.30 6.03
CA ASP A 749 -47.21 36.00 5.30
C ASP A 749 -46.89 37.51 5.33
N ASP A 750 -46.71 38.13 4.17
CA ASP A 750 -47.61 39.18 3.68
C ASP A 750 -47.07 39.86 2.40
N GLN A 751 -47.92 39.83 1.37
CA GLN A 751 -48.02 40.77 0.25
C GLN A 751 -46.90 40.81 -0.80
N LYS A 752 -47.13 40.12 -1.92
CA LYS A 752 -47.39 40.75 -3.25
C LYS A 752 -47.67 39.69 -4.32
N GLU A 753 -48.94 39.46 -4.61
CA GLU A 753 -49.36 38.91 -5.89
C GLU A 753 -49.23 40.00 -6.97
N THR A 754 -48.38 39.75 -7.97
CA THR A 754 -48.62 39.90 -9.43
C THR A 754 -47.27 40.07 -10.14
N GLU A 755 -47.05 39.26 -11.19
CA GLU A 755 -45.89 39.22 -12.11
C GLU A 755 -44.73 38.25 -11.78
N GLU A 756 -45.00 36.97 -11.47
CA GLU A 756 -43.94 35.93 -11.43
C GLU A 756 -44.20 34.66 -12.26
N GLU A 757 -45.35 34.48 -12.91
CA GLU A 757 -45.61 33.27 -13.72
C GLU A 757 -44.95 33.26 -15.12
N GLU A 758 -44.41 34.38 -15.61
CA GLU A 758 -43.69 34.43 -16.90
C GLU A 758 -42.15 34.38 -16.75
N LYS A 759 -41.60 34.55 -15.54
CA LYS A 759 -40.14 34.46 -15.29
C LYS A 759 -39.68 33.05 -14.92
N GLU A 760 -40.48 32.26 -14.21
CA GLU A 760 -40.15 30.85 -13.89
C GLU A 760 -40.13 29.96 -15.15
N VAL A 761 -41.01 30.21 -16.12
CA VAL A 761 -41.02 29.44 -17.37
C VAL A 761 -39.80 29.76 -18.25
N LEU A 762 -39.30 30.99 -18.22
CA LEU A 762 -38.08 31.41 -18.93
C LEU A 762 -36.80 30.91 -18.25
N ASP A 763 -36.77 30.76 -16.93
CA ASP A 763 -35.59 30.28 -16.18
C ASP A 763 -35.47 28.74 -16.21
N VAL A 764 -36.60 28.02 -16.17
CA VAL A 764 -36.63 26.55 -16.34
C VAL A 764 -36.27 26.15 -17.78
N THR A 765 -36.73 26.89 -18.79
CA THR A 765 -36.36 26.62 -20.19
C THR A 765 -34.92 27.01 -20.51
N ASN A 766 -34.39 28.09 -19.93
CA ASN A 766 -32.96 28.45 -20.06
C ASN A 766 -32.03 27.44 -19.37
N SER A 767 -32.42 26.89 -18.20
CA SER A 767 -31.62 25.86 -17.50
C SER A 767 -31.61 24.51 -18.24
N GLN A 768 -32.73 24.10 -18.85
CA GLN A 768 -32.79 22.90 -19.70
C GLN A 768 -31.98 23.05 -20.99
N PHE A 769 -32.07 24.22 -21.64
CA PHE A 769 -31.30 24.51 -22.87
C PHE A 769 -29.79 24.53 -22.59
N SER A 770 -29.37 25.16 -21.49
CA SER A 770 -27.97 25.18 -21.03
C SER A 770 -27.45 23.77 -20.69
N ARG A 771 -28.30 22.91 -20.10
CA ARG A 771 -27.92 21.53 -19.77
C ARG A 771 -27.68 20.67 -21.02
N GLU A 772 -28.54 20.76 -22.03
CA GLU A 772 -28.34 20.00 -23.29
C GLU A 772 -27.09 20.45 -24.05
N GLU A 773 -26.80 21.75 -24.08
CA GLU A 773 -25.57 22.28 -24.66
C GLU A 773 -24.33 21.77 -23.92
N SER A 774 -24.37 21.74 -22.58
CA SER A 774 -23.27 21.21 -21.76
C SER A 774 -23.00 19.72 -22.00
N ILE A 775 -24.05 18.91 -22.20
CA ILE A 775 -23.93 17.47 -22.51
C ILE A 775 -23.29 17.29 -23.89
N LYS A 776 -23.73 18.04 -24.90
CA LYS A 776 -23.15 17.97 -26.25
C LYS A 776 -21.68 18.42 -26.27
N ALA A 777 -21.33 19.45 -25.49
CA ALA A 777 -19.95 19.91 -25.34
C ALA A 777 -19.08 18.83 -24.68
N SER A 778 -19.55 18.22 -23.59
CA SER A 778 -18.90 17.07 -22.96
C SER A 778 -18.68 15.92 -23.95
N GLU A 779 -19.74 15.45 -24.62
CA GLU A 779 -19.63 14.37 -25.62
C GLU A 779 -18.62 14.72 -26.73
N LYS A 780 -18.59 15.96 -27.20
CA LYS A 780 -17.63 16.43 -28.20
C LYS A 780 -16.19 16.27 -27.68
N ILE A 781 -15.87 16.80 -26.51
CA ILE A 781 -14.51 16.74 -25.93
C ILE A 781 -14.05 15.30 -25.73
N TRP A 782 -14.90 14.46 -25.15
CA TRP A 782 -14.53 13.06 -24.89
C TRP A 782 -14.33 12.24 -26.17
N ASN A 783 -15.08 12.53 -27.25
CA ASN A 783 -14.92 11.87 -28.54
C ASN A 783 -13.70 12.38 -29.33
N GLU A 784 -13.21 13.58 -29.04
CA GLU A 784 -11.96 14.11 -29.60
C GLU A 784 -10.73 13.46 -28.94
N LEU A 785 -10.82 13.02 -27.67
CA LEU A 785 -9.72 12.33 -27.00
C LEU A 785 -9.37 11.01 -27.69
N THR A 786 -8.07 10.75 -27.85
CA THR A 786 -7.55 9.49 -28.41
C THR A 786 -6.61 8.82 -27.41
N PRO A 787 -7.13 7.99 -26.48
CA PRO A 787 -6.29 7.31 -25.49
C PRO A 787 -5.30 6.32 -26.15
N PRO A 788 -4.06 6.18 -25.63
CA PRO A 788 -3.07 5.23 -26.16
C PRO A 788 -3.40 3.77 -25.82
N GLN A 789 -2.85 2.84 -26.60
CA GLN A 789 -3.11 1.39 -26.46
C GLN A 789 -2.46 0.74 -25.23
N ASN A 790 -1.47 1.40 -24.63
CA ASN A 790 -0.67 0.84 -23.53
C ASN A 790 -1.33 1.04 -22.14
N ILE A 791 -2.57 1.54 -22.09
CA ILE A 791 -3.28 1.78 -20.83
C ILE A 791 -3.58 0.46 -20.12
N GLU A 792 -3.15 0.37 -18.86
CA GLU A 792 -3.39 -0.72 -17.92
C GLU A 792 -4.53 -0.40 -16.94
N LYS A 793 -4.70 0.88 -16.60
CA LYS A 793 -5.73 1.37 -15.69
C LYS A 793 -6.48 2.56 -16.28
N LEU A 794 -7.80 2.42 -16.39
CA LEU A 794 -8.68 3.48 -16.87
C LEU A 794 -9.76 3.80 -15.83
N VAL A 795 -9.88 5.07 -15.46
CA VAL A 795 -10.90 5.59 -14.53
C VAL A 795 -11.66 6.71 -15.22
N ILE A 796 -12.99 6.59 -15.25
CA ILE A 796 -13.91 7.56 -15.84
C ILE A 796 -14.87 8.00 -14.75
N LYS A 797 -14.86 9.28 -14.40
CA LYS A 797 -15.74 9.84 -13.39
C LYS A 797 -16.57 11.02 -13.87
N ASN A 798 -17.81 11.08 -13.40
CA ASN A 798 -18.72 12.21 -13.57
C ASN A 798 -19.07 12.55 -15.03
N TYR A 799 -18.83 11.63 -15.99
CA TYR A 799 -19.11 11.89 -17.40
C TYR A 799 -20.60 12.15 -17.64
N ARG A 800 -20.91 13.32 -18.21
CA ARG A 800 -22.30 13.79 -18.39
C ARG A 800 -22.97 13.34 -19.70
N GLY A 801 -22.21 12.78 -20.64
CA GLY A 801 -22.72 12.34 -21.94
C GLY A 801 -23.79 11.24 -21.85
N GLY A 802 -24.73 11.25 -22.80
CA GLY A 802 -25.80 10.25 -22.90
C GLY A 802 -25.32 8.92 -23.49
N LYS A 803 -24.19 8.93 -24.21
CA LYS A 803 -23.52 7.73 -24.74
C LYS A 803 -22.04 7.76 -24.39
N PHE A 804 -21.46 6.59 -24.13
CA PHE A 804 -20.02 6.48 -23.93
C PHE A 804 -19.24 6.95 -25.17
N PRO A 805 -17.99 7.44 -24.98
CA PRO A 805 -17.14 7.89 -26.07
C PRO A 805 -16.88 6.80 -27.13
N ASN A 806 -16.69 7.21 -28.38
CA ASN A 806 -16.54 6.34 -29.55
C ASN A 806 -15.42 5.29 -29.42
N TRP A 807 -14.34 5.63 -28.70
CA TRP A 807 -13.20 4.75 -28.43
C TRP A 807 -13.51 3.65 -27.38
N LEU A 808 -14.59 3.78 -26.61
CA LEU A 808 -15.13 2.72 -25.73
C LEU A 808 -16.24 1.88 -26.37
N THR A 809 -16.93 2.40 -27.40
CA THR A 809 -18.15 1.78 -27.93
C THR A 809 -17.95 0.98 -29.23
N GLY A 810 -16.70 0.82 -29.69
CA GLY A 810 -16.39 0.18 -30.98
C GLY A 810 -16.15 -1.35 -30.91
N PRO A 811 -16.37 -2.09 -32.01
CA PRO A 811 -16.11 -3.54 -32.08
C PRO A 811 -14.62 -3.92 -31.95
N LYS A 812 -13.72 -2.93 -32.07
CA LYS A 812 -12.27 -3.09 -31.91
C LYS A 812 -11.79 -2.79 -30.49
N LEU A 813 -12.68 -2.72 -29.49
CA LEU A 813 -12.33 -2.32 -28.13
C LEU A 813 -11.15 -3.13 -27.54
N GLY A 814 -11.13 -4.44 -27.73
CA GLY A 814 -10.02 -5.29 -27.28
C GLY A 814 -8.67 -5.02 -27.98
N ILE A 815 -8.69 -4.44 -29.19
CA ILE A 815 -7.49 -4.00 -29.92
C ILE A 815 -7.10 -2.58 -29.51
N SER A 816 -8.06 -1.73 -29.16
CA SER A 816 -7.80 -0.39 -28.64
C SER A 816 -7.16 -0.42 -27.25
N PHE A 817 -7.47 -1.43 -26.44
CA PHE A 817 -6.98 -1.58 -25.06
C PHE A 817 -6.46 -3.01 -24.78
N PRO A 818 -5.36 -3.44 -25.44
CA PRO A 818 -4.82 -4.78 -25.30
C PRO A 818 -4.26 -5.07 -23.90
N SER A 819 -3.88 -4.04 -23.14
CA SER A 819 -3.23 -4.15 -21.83
C SER A 819 -4.11 -3.77 -20.65
N LEU A 820 -5.38 -3.42 -20.85
CA LEU A 820 -6.25 -2.87 -19.80
C LEU A 820 -6.62 -3.94 -18.76
N VAL A 821 -6.16 -3.76 -17.52
CA VAL A 821 -6.33 -4.66 -16.37
C VAL A 821 -7.42 -4.16 -15.42
N TYR A 822 -7.55 -2.84 -15.24
CA TYR A 822 -8.51 -2.22 -14.34
C TYR A 822 -9.35 -1.15 -15.04
N LEU A 823 -10.67 -1.26 -14.90
CA LEU A 823 -11.63 -0.28 -15.39
C LEU A 823 -12.62 0.12 -14.28
N ASP A 824 -12.72 1.42 -14.03
CA ASP A 824 -13.68 2.02 -13.09
C ASP A 824 -14.50 3.10 -13.78
N ILE A 825 -15.82 2.89 -13.83
CA ILE A 825 -16.79 3.81 -14.39
C ILE A 825 -17.67 4.27 -13.22
N ASP A 826 -17.55 5.54 -12.85
CA ASP A 826 -18.21 6.11 -11.68
C ASP A 826 -18.98 7.37 -12.05
N ASN A 827 -20.22 7.46 -11.59
CA ASN A 827 -21.07 8.65 -11.75
C ASN A 827 -21.34 9.07 -13.21
N CYS A 828 -21.40 8.10 -14.13
CA CYS A 828 -21.83 8.29 -15.52
C CYS A 828 -23.36 8.20 -15.64
N MET A 829 -24.08 9.07 -14.92
CA MET A 829 -25.51 8.91 -14.65
C MET A 829 -26.39 9.00 -15.91
N SER A 830 -25.96 9.72 -16.94
CA SER A 830 -26.73 9.96 -18.19
C SER A 830 -26.61 8.82 -19.21
N CYS A 831 -25.61 7.95 -19.07
CA CYS A 831 -25.37 6.87 -20.02
C CYS A 831 -26.48 5.81 -19.96
N THR A 832 -27.15 5.57 -21.09
CA THR A 832 -28.29 4.64 -21.16
C THR A 832 -27.91 3.19 -21.41
N ALA A 833 -26.73 2.94 -21.99
CA ALA A 833 -26.21 1.62 -22.30
C ALA A 833 -24.71 1.53 -21.99
N LEU A 834 -24.27 0.35 -21.53
CA LEU A 834 -22.87 0.04 -21.28
C LEU A 834 -22.15 -0.37 -22.58
N PRO A 835 -20.85 -0.08 -22.73
CA PRO A 835 -20.07 -0.55 -23.86
C PRO A 835 -19.85 -2.07 -23.82
N ALA A 836 -19.37 -2.63 -24.94
CA ALA A 836 -19.04 -4.04 -25.12
C ALA A 836 -17.76 -4.45 -24.37
N LEU A 837 -17.75 -4.26 -23.05
CA LEU A 837 -16.58 -4.46 -22.19
C LEU A 837 -16.06 -5.91 -22.18
N GLY A 838 -16.88 -6.89 -22.57
CA GLY A 838 -16.47 -8.29 -22.69
C GLY A 838 -15.38 -8.57 -23.71
N LEU A 839 -15.10 -7.61 -24.61
CA LEU A 839 -14.01 -7.67 -25.58
C LEU A 839 -12.62 -7.39 -24.96
N LEU A 840 -12.56 -6.95 -23.70
CA LEU A 840 -11.32 -6.62 -22.99
C LEU A 840 -10.66 -7.88 -22.42
N ASN A 841 -9.59 -8.35 -23.08
CA ASN A 841 -8.99 -9.66 -22.82
C ASN A 841 -8.06 -9.71 -21.58
N GLN A 842 -7.55 -8.58 -21.11
CA GLN A 842 -6.66 -8.52 -19.93
C GLN A 842 -7.36 -8.02 -18.67
N LEU A 843 -8.64 -7.65 -18.76
CA LEU A 843 -9.37 -7.02 -17.66
C LEU A 843 -9.54 -8.00 -16.50
N GLN A 844 -9.03 -7.63 -15.32
CA GLN A 844 -9.10 -8.43 -14.09
C GLN A 844 -10.11 -7.84 -13.09
N SER A 845 -10.29 -6.51 -13.08
CA SER A 845 -11.21 -5.82 -12.19
C SER A 845 -12.05 -4.81 -12.95
N LEU A 846 -13.37 -4.97 -12.86
CA LEU A 846 -14.36 -4.04 -13.42
C LEU A 846 -15.26 -3.50 -12.32
N GLN A 847 -15.32 -2.18 -12.20
CA GLN A 847 -16.21 -1.47 -11.28
C GLN A 847 -17.11 -0.50 -12.06
N ILE A 848 -18.42 -0.60 -11.82
CA ILE A 848 -19.42 0.29 -12.39
C ILE A 848 -20.28 0.80 -11.22
N SER A 849 -20.20 2.09 -10.97
CA SER A 849 -20.89 2.75 -9.87
C SER A 849 -21.70 3.95 -10.38
N ASN A 850 -22.88 4.19 -9.80
CA ASN A 850 -23.69 5.40 -10.07
C ASN A 850 -24.09 5.57 -11.56
N ALA A 851 -24.28 4.47 -12.30
CA ALA A 851 -24.73 4.49 -13.71
C ALA A 851 -26.28 4.41 -13.80
N ASP A 852 -26.94 5.46 -13.28
CA ASP A 852 -28.37 5.44 -12.96
C ASP A 852 -29.32 5.32 -14.16
N SER A 853 -28.91 5.68 -15.38
CA SER A 853 -29.78 5.58 -16.57
C SER A 853 -29.73 4.23 -17.27
N VAL A 854 -28.84 3.32 -16.86
CA VAL A 854 -28.77 1.96 -17.40
C VAL A 854 -29.93 1.14 -16.83
N VAL A 855 -30.86 0.74 -17.71
CA VAL A 855 -32.04 -0.07 -17.35
C VAL A 855 -31.78 -1.56 -17.56
N THR A 856 -31.02 -1.91 -18.59
CA THR A 856 -30.76 -3.30 -18.98
C THR A 856 -29.27 -3.52 -19.23
N ILE A 857 -28.74 -4.65 -18.79
CA ILE A 857 -27.43 -5.16 -19.20
C ILE A 857 -27.68 -6.44 -20.00
N GLY A 858 -27.59 -6.35 -21.33
CA GLY A 858 -27.84 -7.45 -22.25
C GLY A 858 -26.55 -8.07 -22.85
N PRO A 859 -26.68 -8.93 -23.87
CA PRO A 859 -25.55 -9.58 -24.53
C PRO A 859 -24.58 -8.62 -25.24
N GLU A 860 -25.02 -7.39 -25.56
CA GLU A 860 -24.16 -6.33 -26.08
C GLU A 860 -22.98 -6.01 -25.16
N PHE A 861 -23.15 -6.21 -23.85
CA PHE A 861 -22.08 -6.05 -22.85
C PHE A 861 -20.91 -7.02 -23.07
N LEU A 862 -21.17 -8.19 -23.66
CA LEU A 862 -20.17 -9.21 -23.95
C LEU A 862 -19.43 -8.96 -25.29
N GLY A 863 -19.96 -8.08 -26.14
CA GLY A 863 -19.45 -7.80 -27.49
C GLY A 863 -19.82 -8.84 -28.55
N ALA A 864 -20.78 -9.73 -28.27
CA ALA A 864 -21.19 -10.81 -29.15
C ALA A 864 -22.23 -10.33 -30.18
N ALA A 865 -21.76 -9.67 -31.23
CA ALA A 865 -22.56 -9.41 -32.42
C ALA A 865 -21.71 -9.55 -33.71
N SER A 866 -20.94 -10.63 -33.85
CA SER A 866 -20.56 -11.24 -35.15
C SER A 866 -19.40 -12.25 -35.02
N SER A 867 -19.57 -13.40 -35.70
CA SER A 867 -18.56 -14.41 -36.11
C SER A 867 -18.22 -15.57 -35.15
N SER A 868 -18.87 -16.72 -35.41
CA SER A 868 -18.32 -18.08 -35.59
C SER A 868 -16.90 -18.42 -35.10
N SER A 869 -16.55 -18.16 -33.83
CA SER A 869 -15.37 -18.72 -33.17
C SER A 869 -15.55 -18.73 -31.66
N ALA A 870 -15.06 -19.80 -31.01
CA ALA A 870 -15.08 -20.07 -29.58
C ALA A 870 -14.23 -19.07 -28.76
N THR A 871 -14.59 -17.78 -28.80
CA THR A 871 -13.91 -16.71 -28.04
C THR A 871 -14.62 -16.50 -26.71
N ALA A 872 -13.86 -16.59 -25.61
CA ALA A 872 -14.38 -16.34 -24.27
C ALA A 872 -14.48 -14.84 -24.01
N SER A 873 -15.65 -14.35 -23.60
CA SER A 873 -15.82 -12.97 -23.13
C SER A 873 -15.29 -12.84 -21.70
N PHE A 874 -14.58 -11.74 -21.41
CA PHE A 874 -13.92 -11.50 -20.12
C PHE A 874 -13.02 -12.66 -19.65
N PRO A 875 -12.00 -13.06 -20.43
CA PRO A 875 -11.23 -14.28 -20.17
C PRO A 875 -10.39 -14.23 -18.88
N LYS A 876 -10.10 -13.04 -18.33
CA LYS A 876 -9.30 -12.85 -17.11
C LYS A 876 -10.02 -12.10 -15.98
N LEU A 877 -11.30 -11.77 -16.13
CA LEU A 877 -12.01 -10.97 -15.14
C LEU A 877 -12.18 -11.74 -13.85
N GLU A 878 -11.63 -11.22 -12.75
CA GLU A 878 -11.68 -11.85 -11.42
C GLU A 878 -12.70 -11.19 -10.51
N ILE A 879 -12.89 -9.87 -10.64
CA ILE A 879 -13.73 -9.05 -9.77
C ILE A 879 -14.68 -8.20 -10.61
N LEU A 880 -15.99 -8.33 -10.37
CA LEU A 880 -17.03 -7.48 -10.95
C LEU A 880 -17.84 -6.81 -9.84
N LYS A 881 -17.93 -5.48 -9.88
CA LYS A 881 -18.72 -4.69 -8.93
C LYS A 881 -19.72 -3.80 -9.65
N LEU A 882 -21.01 -3.99 -9.36
CA LEU A 882 -22.11 -3.14 -9.79
C LEU A 882 -22.68 -2.42 -8.56
N ARG A 883 -22.61 -1.10 -8.52
CA ARG A 883 -22.99 -0.31 -7.34
C ARG A 883 -23.89 0.86 -7.71
N ASN A 884 -24.91 1.10 -6.88
CA ASN A 884 -25.80 2.25 -6.98
C ASN A 884 -26.34 2.48 -8.40
N MET A 885 -26.84 1.42 -9.06
CA MET A 885 -27.46 1.51 -10.39
C MET A 885 -28.99 1.53 -10.21
N LYS A 886 -29.56 2.72 -9.94
CA LYS A 886 -30.94 2.84 -9.42
C LYS A 886 -32.03 2.37 -10.37
N LYS A 887 -31.84 2.46 -11.69
CA LYS A 887 -32.83 2.05 -12.69
C LYS A 887 -32.57 0.66 -13.30
N LEU A 888 -31.50 -0.03 -12.91
CA LEU A 888 -31.18 -1.35 -13.45
C LEU A 888 -32.28 -2.36 -13.09
N GLU A 889 -33.03 -2.81 -14.09
CA GLU A 889 -34.16 -3.74 -13.95
C GLU A 889 -33.81 -5.15 -14.39
N GLU A 890 -33.09 -5.27 -15.52
CA GLU A 890 -32.80 -6.55 -16.16
C GLU A 890 -31.30 -6.73 -16.39
N TRP A 891 -30.80 -7.92 -16.06
CA TRP A 891 -29.45 -8.34 -16.38
C TRP A 891 -29.50 -9.73 -17.00
N SER A 892 -29.26 -9.80 -18.31
CA SER A 892 -29.35 -11.03 -19.10
C SER A 892 -28.07 -11.25 -19.89
N LEU A 893 -27.45 -12.41 -19.68
CA LEU A 893 -26.32 -12.88 -20.48
C LEU A 893 -26.82 -14.12 -21.22
N ALA A 894 -27.11 -13.98 -22.51
CA ALA A 894 -27.55 -15.09 -23.34
C ALA A 894 -26.39 -16.09 -23.51
N VAL A 895 -26.65 -17.37 -23.24
CA VAL A 895 -25.70 -18.45 -23.43
C VAL A 895 -25.99 -19.08 -24.79
N GLU A 896 -25.22 -18.75 -25.81
CA GLU A 896 -25.17 -19.61 -27.01
C GLU A 896 -24.46 -20.92 -26.65
N GLU A 897 -24.88 -22.05 -27.24
CA GLU A 897 -24.50 -23.42 -26.86
C GLU A 897 -22.98 -23.72 -26.81
N ASN A 898 -22.10 -22.79 -27.24
CA ASN A 898 -20.64 -22.92 -27.27
C ASN A 898 -19.84 -21.74 -26.67
N GLN A 899 -20.46 -20.78 -25.96
CA GLN A 899 -19.74 -19.64 -25.36
C GLN A 899 -19.32 -19.89 -23.90
N ILE A 900 -18.04 -19.63 -23.59
CA ILE A 900 -17.53 -19.61 -22.21
C ILE A 900 -17.61 -18.17 -21.69
N LEU A 901 -18.52 -17.91 -20.76
CA LEU A 901 -18.72 -16.61 -20.13
C LEU A 901 -17.95 -16.53 -18.81
N LEU A 902 -17.21 -15.44 -18.60
CA LEU A 902 -16.62 -15.07 -17.30
C LEU A 902 -15.81 -16.21 -16.64
N PRO A 903 -14.87 -16.88 -17.34
CA PRO A 903 -14.23 -18.11 -16.85
C PRO A 903 -13.42 -17.95 -15.55
N CYS A 904 -12.90 -16.75 -15.28
CA CYS A 904 -12.04 -16.47 -14.13
C CYS A 904 -12.73 -15.68 -13.00
N LEU A 905 -14.03 -15.41 -13.10
CA LEU A 905 -14.73 -14.55 -12.14
C LEU A 905 -14.82 -15.23 -10.78
N LYS A 906 -14.18 -14.62 -9.77
CA LYS A 906 -14.11 -15.11 -8.39
C LYS A 906 -15.05 -14.36 -7.46
N SER A 907 -15.20 -13.05 -7.64
CA SER A 907 -15.97 -12.20 -6.73
C SER A 907 -16.93 -11.30 -7.50
N LEU A 908 -18.22 -11.36 -7.12
CA LEU A 908 -19.29 -10.55 -7.68
C LEU A 908 -19.99 -9.75 -6.57
N HIS A 909 -20.00 -8.43 -6.71
CA HIS A 909 -20.71 -7.52 -5.80
C HIS A 909 -21.81 -6.77 -6.54
N ILE A 910 -23.03 -6.82 -6.00
CA ILE A 910 -24.20 -6.06 -6.45
C ILE A 910 -24.71 -5.28 -5.25
N GLN A 911 -24.50 -3.97 -5.21
CA GLN A 911 -24.86 -3.16 -4.04
C GLN A 911 -25.74 -1.98 -4.45
N PHE A 912 -26.87 -1.78 -3.78
CA PHE A 912 -27.81 -0.69 -4.02
C PHE A 912 -28.31 -0.63 -5.48
N CYS A 913 -28.70 -1.78 -6.04
CA CYS A 913 -29.38 -1.91 -7.34
C CYS A 913 -30.86 -2.25 -7.12
N PRO A 914 -31.70 -1.29 -6.66
CA PRO A 914 -32.99 -1.58 -6.04
C PRO A 914 -34.01 -2.22 -6.97
N LYS A 915 -33.94 -1.95 -8.28
CA LYS A 915 -34.91 -2.44 -9.27
C LYS A 915 -34.54 -3.78 -9.93
N LEU A 916 -33.37 -4.33 -9.64
CA LEU A 916 -32.89 -5.55 -10.29
C LEU A 916 -33.79 -6.74 -9.97
N LYS A 917 -34.42 -7.33 -10.99
CA LYS A 917 -35.44 -8.39 -10.81
C LYS A 917 -34.86 -9.79 -10.64
N ALA A 918 -33.75 -10.08 -11.34
CA ALA A 918 -33.11 -11.40 -11.39
C ALA A 918 -31.61 -11.29 -11.70
N LEU A 919 -30.85 -12.34 -11.33
CA LEU A 919 -29.46 -12.54 -11.76
C LEU A 919 -29.40 -13.20 -13.15
N PRO A 920 -28.37 -12.96 -13.97
CA PRO A 920 -28.27 -13.53 -15.30
C PRO A 920 -28.03 -15.04 -15.29
N GLU A 921 -28.68 -15.76 -16.20
CA GLU A 921 -28.56 -17.23 -16.30
C GLU A 921 -27.14 -17.71 -16.63
N GLY A 922 -26.33 -16.89 -17.29
CA GLY A 922 -24.93 -17.20 -17.60
C GLY A 922 -24.05 -17.50 -16.37
N LEU A 923 -24.45 -17.05 -15.17
CA LEU A 923 -23.72 -17.35 -13.92
C LEU A 923 -23.78 -18.83 -13.51
N LYS A 924 -24.71 -19.63 -14.05
CA LYS A 924 -24.82 -21.08 -13.78
C LYS A 924 -23.51 -21.83 -14.04
N ASN A 925 -22.72 -21.36 -15.01
CA ASN A 925 -21.47 -22.00 -15.44
C ASN A 925 -20.20 -21.38 -14.83
N VAL A 926 -20.33 -20.31 -14.04
CA VAL A 926 -19.20 -19.54 -13.49
C VAL A 926 -18.80 -20.07 -12.10
N SER A 927 -17.50 -20.22 -11.86
CA SER A 927 -16.95 -20.68 -10.58
C SER A 927 -16.69 -19.53 -9.61
N LEU A 928 -17.76 -19.02 -8.99
CA LEU A 928 -17.67 -17.94 -8.00
C LEU A 928 -17.13 -18.43 -6.65
N ARG A 929 -16.28 -17.63 -6.01
CA ARG A 929 -15.92 -17.81 -4.59
C ARG A 929 -16.86 -17.02 -3.71
N GLU A 930 -17.10 -15.76 -4.07
CA GLU A 930 -17.88 -14.80 -3.28
C GLU A 930 -18.98 -14.16 -4.11
N LEU A 931 -20.19 -14.08 -3.54
CA LEU A 931 -21.29 -13.28 -4.05
C LEU A 931 -21.84 -12.40 -2.92
N HIS A 932 -21.79 -11.08 -3.10
CA HIS A 932 -22.37 -10.12 -2.19
C HIS A 932 -23.50 -9.35 -2.89
N VAL A 933 -24.73 -9.48 -2.39
CA VAL A 933 -25.90 -8.74 -2.86
C VAL A 933 -26.47 -7.90 -1.72
N GLU A 934 -26.39 -6.59 -1.85
CA GLU A 934 -26.91 -5.62 -0.88
C GLU A 934 -27.92 -4.67 -1.55
N GLY A 935 -29.08 -4.44 -0.94
CA GLY A 935 -30.03 -3.43 -1.39
C GLY A 935 -30.65 -3.67 -2.77
N ALA A 936 -30.74 -4.92 -3.25
CA ALA A 936 -31.46 -5.29 -4.47
C ALA A 936 -32.95 -5.56 -4.17
N TYR A 937 -33.71 -4.48 -3.94
CA TYR A 937 -35.06 -4.54 -3.37
C TYR A 937 -36.09 -5.31 -4.19
N SER A 938 -35.93 -5.41 -5.52
CA SER A 938 -36.81 -6.15 -6.43
C SER A 938 -36.36 -7.59 -6.72
N LEU A 939 -35.17 -8.00 -6.25
CA LEU A 939 -34.64 -9.33 -6.51
C LEU A 939 -35.46 -10.37 -5.76
N THR A 940 -36.10 -11.29 -6.47
CA THR A 940 -37.05 -12.25 -5.87
C THR A 940 -36.44 -13.61 -5.55
N GLU A 941 -35.42 -14.04 -6.30
CA GLU A 941 -34.78 -15.34 -6.12
C GLU A 941 -33.30 -15.34 -6.49
N ILE A 942 -32.53 -16.17 -5.78
CA ILE A 942 -31.16 -16.54 -6.13
C ILE A 942 -31.14 -18.06 -6.27
N LYS A 943 -30.98 -18.54 -7.51
CA LYS A 943 -31.02 -19.97 -7.79
C LYS A 943 -29.98 -20.41 -8.82
N ASP A 944 -29.70 -21.70 -8.78
CA ASP A 944 -28.94 -22.42 -9.80
C ASP A 944 -27.50 -21.91 -9.99
N LEU A 945 -26.78 -21.66 -8.88
CA LEU A 945 -25.35 -21.35 -8.92
C LEU A 945 -24.56 -22.54 -8.34
N PRO A 946 -24.35 -23.63 -9.11
CA PRO A 946 -23.80 -24.87 -8.59
C PRO A 946 -22.34 -24.78 -8.15
N ARG A 947 -21.63 -23.73 -8.54
CA ARG A 947 -20.17 -23.57 -8.38
C ARG A 947 -19.77 -22.42 -7.44
N ILE A 948 -20.70 -21.88 -6.66
CA ILE A 948 -20.37 -20.89 -5.62
C ILE A 948 -19.80 -21.59 -4.38
N SER A 949 -18.50 -21.43 -4.09
CA SER A 949 -17.81 -22.26 -3.08
C SER A 949 -17.68 -21.67 -1.69
N ASP A 950 -17.42 -20.37 -1.55
CA ASP A 950 -16.94 -19.83 -0.28
C ASP A 950 -18.07 -19.10 0.46
N ASP A 951 -18.48 -17.91 0.00
CA ASP A 951 -19.33 -17.01 0.78
C ASP A 951 -20.45 -16.36 -0.05
N LEU A 952 -21.66 -16.36 0.54
CA LEU A 952 -22.84 -15.66 0.02
C LEU A 952 -23.35 -14.66 1.07
N GLN A 953 -23.20 -13.37 0.79
CA GLN A 953 -23.66 -12.28 1.65
C GLN A 953 -24.88 -11.60 1.06
N LEU A 954 -25.99 -11.58 1.80
CA LEU A 954 -27.25 -10.99 1.39
C LEU A 954 -27.69 -9.97 2.44
N LYS A 955 -27.80 -8.70 2.05
CA LYS A 955 -28.17 -7.62 2.97
C LYS A 955 -29.25 -6.70 2.41
N ASP A 956 -30.27 -6.38 3.20
CA ASP A 956 -31.37 -5.47 2.82
C ASP A 956 -32.07 -5.84 1.48
N ASN A 957 -32.25 -7.13 1.19
CA ASN A 957 -32.93 -7.58 -0.04
C ASN A 957 -34.43 -7.86 0.24
N ARG A 958 -35.25 -6.81 0.10
CA ARG A 958 -36.63 -6.77 0.61
C ARG A 958 -37.63 -7.68 -0.12
N ALA A 959 -37.45 -7.94 -1.42
CA ALA A 959 -38.31 -8.84 -2.19
C ALA A 959 -37.81 -10.28 -2.28
N LEU A 960 -36.65 -10.61 -1.71
CA LEU A 960 -36.04 -11.92 -1.86
C LEU A 960 -36.89 -12.98 -1.14
N GLN A 961 -37.42 -13.93 -1.91
CA GLN A 961 -38.32 -14.99 -1.45
C GLN A 961 -37.66 -16.37 -1.43
N ARG A 962 -36.69 -16.62 -2.31
CA ARG A 962 -36.11 -17.96 -2.52
C ARG A 962 -34.59 -17.95 -2.71
N ILE A 963 -33.92 -18.88 -2.05
CA ILE A 963 -32.52 -19.26 -2.29
C ILE A 963 -32.49 -20.77 -2.56
N SER A 964 -32.01 -21.21 -3.72
CA SER A 964 -31.93 -22.65 -3.98
C SER A 964 -30.80 -23.09 -4.91
N SER A 965 -30.42 -24.37 -4.85
CA SER A 965 -29.47 -24.98 -5.80
C SER A 965 -28.05 -24.40 -5.74
N LEU A 966 -27.45 -24.31 -4.54
CA LEU A 966 -26.07 -23.85 -4.28
C LEU A 966 -25.28 -24.95 -3.50
N PRO A 967 -25.07 -26.15 -4.07
CA PRO A 967 -24.63 -27.34 -3.35
C PRO A 967 -23.25 -27.22 -2.71
N VAL A 968 -22.33 -26.43 -3.29
CA VAL A 968 -20.93 -26.30 -2.83
C VAL A 968 -20.66 -25.09 -1.93
N LEU A 969 -21.70 -24.32 -1.57
CA LEU A 969 -21.57 -23.12 -0.73
C LEU A 969 -21.20 -23.45 0.72
N GLN A 970 -20.13 -22.84 1.25
CA GLN A 970 -19.67 -23.04 2.63
C GLN A 970 -20.25 -22.06 3.66
N SER A 971 -20.44 -20.79 3.29
CA SER A 971 -20.90 -19.72 4.18
C SER A 971 -22.09 -18.95 3.60
N LEU A 972 -23.11 -18.71 4.43
CA LEU A 972 -24.29 -17.91 4.09
C LEU A 972 -24.56 -16.88 5.18
N THR A 973 -24.52 -15.60 4.81
CA THR A 973 -24.91 -14.47 5.65
C THR A 973 -26.18 -13.83 5.08
N ILE A 974 -27.24 -13.73 5.89
CA ILE A 974 -28.48 -13.05 5.54
C ILE A 974 -28.78 -11.99 6.59
N ASP A 975 -28.91 -10.75 6.16
CA ASP A 975 -29.24 -9.60 6.99
C ASP A 975 -30.41 -8.84 6.35
N ASN A 976 -31.52 -8.68 7.09
CA ASN A 976 -32.67 -7.90 6.64
C ASN A 976 -33.27 -8.34 5.27
N CYS A 977 -33.65 -9.61 5.15
CA CYS A 977 -34.38 -10.18 4.00
C CYS A 977 -35.79 -10.67 4.41
N PRO A 978 -36.77 -9.77 4.62
CA PRO A 978 -38.03 -10.07 5.31
C PRO A 978 -38.97 -11.04 4.58
N LYS A 979 -38.91 -11.12 3.24
CA LYS A 979 -39.81 -11.96 2.44
C LYS A 979 -39.28 -13.38 2.17
N LEU A 980 -38.14 -13.76 2.75
CA LEU A 980 -37.49 -15.04 2.48
C LEU A 980 -38.31 -16.22 3.04
N LYS A 981 -38.84 -17.05 2.15
CA LYS A 981 -39.72 -18.19 2.49
C LYS A 981 -39.10 -19.55 2.23
N HIS A 982 -38.17 -19.64 1.28
CA HIS A 982 -37.61 -20.91 0.81
C HIS A 982 -36.09 -20.86 0.71
N VAL A 983 -35.41 -21.77 1.41
CA VAL A 983 -33.96 -21.98 1.32
C VAL A 983 -33.69 -23.47 1.21
N SER A 984 -33.05 -23.93 0.13
CA SER A 984 -32.80 -25.36 -0.10
C SER A 984 -31.59 -25.64 -1.01
N GLY A 985 -31.10 -26.88 -1.04
CA GLY A 985 -30.03 -27.30 -1.97
C GLY A 985 -28.66 -26.66 -1.74
N LEU A 986 -28.29 -26.38 -0.48
CA LEU A 986 -27.03 -25.74 -0.07
C LEU A 986 -25.93 -26.73 0.42
N ASP A 987 -25.85 -27.95 -0.09
CA ASP A 987 -25.49 -29.20 0.63
C ASP A 987 -24.24 -29.21 1.52
N THR A 988 -23.24 -28.38 1.23
CA THR A 988 -21.97 -28.29 1.97
C THR A 988 -21.89 -27.14 2.99
N LEU A 989 -22.98 -26.41 3.23
CA LEU A 989 -23.02 -25.25 4.13
C LEU A 989 -22.52 -25.59 5.55
N GLN A 990 -21.49 -24.86 5.99
CA GLN A 990 -20.87 -25.01 7.30
C GLN A 990 -21.16 -23.83 8.22
N HIS A 991 -21.30 -22.62 7.66
CA HIS A 991 -21.53 -21.39 8.41
C HIS A 991 -22.83 -20.72 7.97
N LEU A 992 -23.69 -20.41 8.92
CA LEU A 992 -24.94 -19.67 8.69
C LEU A 992 -25.04 -18.50 9.66
N ARG A 993 -25.11 -17.27 9.13
CA ARG A 993 -25.37 -16.06 9.92
C ARG A 993 -26.68 -15.42 9.46
N LEU A 994 -27.57 -15.15 10.42
CA LEU A 994 -28.86 -14.51 10.19
C LEU A 994 -28.99 -13.27 11.07
N ALA A 995 -29.50 -12.17 10.51
CA ALA A 995 -29.90 -10.99 11.26
C ALA A 995 -31.32 -10.58 10.88
N PHE A 996 -32.21 -10.64 11.87
CA PHE A 996 -33.62 -10.25 11.76
C PHE A 996 -33.85 -8.94 12.51
N PRO A 997 -34.15 -7.81 11.82
CA PRO A 997 -34.48 -6.57 12.49
C PRO A 997 -35.86 -6.64 13.17
N PRO A 998 -36.12 -5.84 14.23
CA PRO A 998 -37.37 -5.89 15.01
C PRO A 998 -38.64 -5.65 14.19
N SER A 999 -38.54 -4.87 13.10
CA SER A 999 -39.65 -4.53 12.19
C SER A 999 -40.21 -5.74 11.41
N THR A 1000 -39.55 -6.89 11.44
CA THR A 1000 -40.09 -8.15 10.89
C THR A 1000 -41.22 -8.76 11.74
N GLU A 1001 -41.51 -8.21 12.92
CA GLU A 1001 -42.61 -8.65 13.79
C GLU A 1001 -44.01 -8.17 13.33
N THR A 1002 -44.11 -7.25 12.37
CA THR A 1002 -45.41 -6.69 11.94
C THR A 1002 -45.54 -6.60 10.42
N PHE A 1003 -46.11 -7.63 9.78
CA PHE A 1003 -46.84 -7.49 8.52
C PHE A 1003 -48.30 -7.87 8.76
N TYR A 1004 -49.19 -6.88 8.63
CA TYR A 1004 -50.63 -7.12 8.51
C TYR A 1004 -50.92 -7.61 7.09
N PHE A 1005 -51.41 -8.84 6.97
CA PHE A 1005 -52.23 -9.28 5.85
C PHE A 1005 -53.39 -10.08 6.42
N ASP A 1006 -54.59 -9.78 5.92
CA ASP A 1006 -55.82 -10.44 6.33
C ASP A 1006 -55.68 -11.97 6.13
N GLU A 1007 -55.87 -12.68 7.25
CA GLU A 1007 -56.09 -14.13 7.40
C GLU A 1007 -54.94 -15.10 7.77
N LEU A 1008 -53.66 -14.72 7.92
CA LEU A 1008 -52.67 -15.66 8.51
C LEU A 1008 -51.53 -14.94 9.26
N ILE A 1009 -51.58 -15.00 10.60
CA ILE A 1009 -50.53 -14.48 11.48
C ILE A 1009 -49.28 -15.37 11.37
N ILE A 1010 -48.22 -14.89 10.70
CA ILE A 1010 -46.90 -15.52 10.81
C ILE A 1010 -46.19 -14.87 12.02
N PHE A 1011 -46.39 -15.43 13.21
CA PHE A 1011 -45.65 -15.04 14.40
C PHE A 1011 -44.17 -15.45 14.27
N TRP A 1012 -43.31 -14.55 13.80
CA TRP A 1012 -41.86 -14.70 13.95
C TRP A 1012 -41.41 -14.52 15.41
N SER A 1013 -42.32 -14.10 16.30
CA SER A 1013 -41.98 -13.68 17.66
C SER A 1013 -41.40 -14.79 18.55
N ILE A 1014 -41.63 -16.09 18.25
CA ILE A 1014 -41.15 -17.20 19.12
C ILE A 1014 -40.69 -18.45 18.32
N ALA A 1015 -40.96 -18.58 17.02
CA ALA A 1015 -40.63 -19.80 16.25
C ALA A 1015 -39.70 -19.50 15.07
N PHE A 1016 -38.80 -20.45 14.74
CA PHE A 1016 -38.01 -20.34 13.52
C PHE A 1016 -38.89 -20.45 12.27
N PRO A 1017 -38.55 -19.73 11.18
CA PRO A 1017 -39.17 -19.96 9.89
C PRO A 1017 -39.04 -21.43 9.48
N ARG A 1018 -40.09 -22.02 8.90
CA ARG A 1018 -40.11 -23.44 8.51
C ARG A 1018 -38.91 -23.84 7.63
N TRP A 1019 -38.44 -22.96 6.76
CA TRP A 1019 -37.26 -23.23 5.94
C TRP A 1019 -35.99 -23.37 6.78
N LEU A 1020 -35.84 -22.57 7.85
CA LEU A 1020 -34.69 -22.61 8.74
C LEU A 1020 -34.69 -23.90 9.56
N GLU A 1021 -35.86 -24.29 10.07
CA GLU A 1021 -36.01 -25.58 10.76
C GLU A 1021 -35.64 -26.76 9.86
N LEU A 1022 -36.11 -26.75 8.60
CA LEU A 1022 -35.82 -27.79 7.63
C LEU A 1022 -34.35 -27.80 7.22
N LEU A 1023 -33.73 -26.63 7.05
CA LEU A 1023 -32.33 -26.49 6.69
C LEU A 1023 -31.42 -27.06 7.77
N ILE A 1024 -31.71 -26.76 9.05
CA ILE A 1024 -30.93 -27.26 10.18
C ILE A 1024 -31.20 -28.76 10.40
N ARG A 1025 -32.47 -29.21 10.42
CA ARG A 1025 -32.82 -30.62 10.71
C ARG A 1025 -32.34 -31.61 9.66
N LYS A 1026 -32.23 -31.20 8.40
CA LYS A 1026 -31.76 -32.08 7.31
C LYS A 1026 -30.23 -32.14 7.21
N ARG A 1027 -29.48 -31.49 8.10
CA ARG A 1027 -28.04 -31.30 7.93
C ARG A 1027 -27.20 -31.62 9.14
N ASP A 1028 -26.41 -32.67 8.98
CA ASP A 1028 -25.35 -33.04 9.92
C ASP A 1028 -24.07 -32.20 9.73
N GLY A 1029 -23.98 -31.39 8.66
CA GLY A 1029 -22.78 -30.64 8.26
C GLY A 1029 -22.68 -29.19 8.78
N LEU A 1030 -23.77 -28.58 9.27
CA LEU A 1030 -23.75 -27.19 9.75
C LEU A 1030 -22.93 -27.10 11.06
N ARG A 1031 -21.82 -26.36 11.04
CA ARG A 1031 -20.89 -26.25 12.17
C ARG A 1031 -21.15 -25.03 13.04
N HIS A 1032 -21.40 -23.89 12.40
CA HIS A 1032 -21.52 -22.59 13.04
C HIS A 1032 -22.84 -21.92 12.67
N PHE A 1033 -23.55 -21.43 13.68
CA PHE A 1033 -24.80 -20.70 13.51
C PHE A 1033 -24.80 -19.41 14.33
N GLU A 1034 -24.92 -18.27 13.64
CA GLU A 1034 -25.09 -16.96 14.26
C GLU A 1034 -26.47 -16.39 13.97
N LEU A 1035 -27.14 -15.88 15.00
CA LEU A 1035 -28.47 -15.30 14.89
C LEU A 1035 -28.57 -13.99 15.68
N GLN A 1036 -28.87 -12.89 15.01
CA GLN A 1036 -29.33 -11.66 15.64
C GLN A 1036 -30.86 -11.57 15.49
N CYS A 1037 -31.59 -11.50 16.60
CA CYS A 1037 -33.06 -11.55 16.58
C CYS A 1037 -33.71 -10.78 17.74
N SER A 1038 -35.04 -10.70 17.76
CA SER A 1038 -35.76 -10.10 18.88
C SER A 1038 -35.57 -10.89 20.18
N LEU A 1039 -35.77 -10.22 21.32
CA LEU A 1039 -35.63 -10.85 22.64
C LEU A 1039 -36.55 -12.07 22.81
N SER A 1040 -37.75 -12.02 22.24
CA SER A 1040 -38.74 -13.10 22.29
C SER A 1040 -38.26 -14.35 21.54
N LEU A 1041 -37.72 -14.19 20.33
CA LEU A 1041 -37.16 -15.31 19.56
C LEU A 1041 -35.87 -15.83 20.20
N LEU A 1042 -35.05 -14.95 20.77
CA LEU A 1042 -33.87 -15.37 21.54
C LEU A 1042 -34.28 -16.22 22.74
N ARG A 1043 -35.26 -15.79 23.53
CA ARG A 1043 -35.78 -16.55 24.70
C ARG A 1043 -36.33 -17.92 24.30
N SER A 1044 -36.93 -18.05 23.12
CA SER A 1044 -37.39 -19.35 22.60
C SER A 1044 -36.26 -20.35 22.32
N CYS A 1045 -35.03 -19.87 22.16
CA CYS A 1045 -33.83 -20.67 21.93
C CYS A 1045 -33.09 -21.00 23.24
N LEU A 1046 -33.63 -20.60 24.40
CA LEU A 1046 -33.08 -21.00 25.71
C LEU A 1046 -33.22 -22.51 25.92
N ASP A 1047 -32.41 -23.10 26.80
CA ASP A 1047 -32.54 -24.52 27.17
C ASP A 1047 -33.97 -24.82 27.68
N GLY A 1048 -34.57 -25.89 27.17
CA GLY A 1048 -35.99 -26.22 27.36
C GLY A 1048 -36.99 -25.38 26.53
N GLY A 1049 -36.52 -24.36 25.82
CA GLY A 1049 -37.31 -23.50 24.93
C GLY A 1049 -37.74 -24.19 23.63
N LYS A 1050 -38.74 -23.61 22.96
CA LYS A 1050 -39.38 -24.19 21.77
C LYS A 1050 -38.40 -24.52 20.63
N ASN A 1051 -37.42 -23.65 20.37
CA ASN A 1051 -36.44 -23.83 19.29
C ASN A 1051 -35.17 -24.54 19.74
N TRP A 1052 -35.00 -24.81 21.04
CA TRP A 1052 -33.80 -25.43 21.59
C TRP A 1052 -33.50 -26.79 20.97
N SER A 1053 -34.55 -27.59 20.71
CA SER A 1053 -34.41 -28.91 20.09
C SER A 1053 -33.71 -28.90 18.73
N ILE A 1054 -33.76 -27.77 18.03
CA ILE A 1054 -33.10 -27.51 16.74
C ILE A 1054 -31.70 -26.92 17.00
N VAL A 1055 -31.61 -25.90 17.85
CA VAL A 1055 -30.36 -25.20 18.19
C VAL A 1055 -29.31 -26.16 18.78
N GLN A 1056 -29.71 -27.05 19.68
CA GLN A 1056 -28.80 -28.00 20.35
C GLN A 1056 -28.17 -29.05 19.40
N GLN A 1057 -28.65 -29.15 18.17
CA GLN A 1057 -28.08 -30.07 17.18
C GLN A 1057 -26.78 -29.52 16.60
N ILE A 1058 -26.64 -28.19 16.57
CA ILE A 1058 -25.54 -27.47 15.92
C ILE A 1058 -24.31 -27.41 16.85
N PRO A 1059 -23.09 -27.69 16.37
CA PRO A 1059 -21.89 -27.70 17.21
C PRO A 1059 -21.57 -26.36 17.89
N GLU A 1060 -21.68 -25.24 17.17
CA GLU A 1060 -21.48 -23.90 17.69
C GLU A 1060 -22.62 -22.96 17.32
N VAL A 1061 -23.15 -22.27 18.34
CA VAL A 1061 -24.24 -21.31 18.19
C VAL A 1061 -23.96 -20.03 18.97
N ARG A 1062 -24.18 -18.89 18.32
CA ARG A 1062 -24.20 -17.55 18.93
C ARG A 1062 -25.51 -16.85 18.57
N ILE A 1063 -26.32 -16.55 19.57
CA ILE A 1063 -27.57 -15.79 19.38
C ILE A 1063 -27.44 -14.48 20.17
N THR A 1064 -27.78 -13.36 19.57
CA THR A 1064 -27.77 -12.04 20.22
C THR A 1064 -29.09 -11.32 19.97
N SER A 1065 -29.56 -10.54 20.95
CA SER A 1065 -30.71 -9.68 20.73
C SER A 1065 -30.35 -8.56 19.75
N THR A 1066 -31.36 -7.97 19.12
CA THR A 1066 -31.21 -6.85 18.17
C THR A 1066 -30.49 -5.65 18.78
N ASP A 1067 -30.67 -5.37 20.07
CA ASP A 1067 -29.96 -4.32 20.82
C ASP A 1067 -28.54 -4.73 21.30
N GLY A 1068 -28.12 -5.97 21.03
CA GLY A 1068 -26.83 -6.52 21.43
C GLY A 1068 -26.67 -6.83 22.92
N LYS A 1069 -27.67 -6.55 23.77
CA LYS A 1069 -27.54 -6.66 25.23
C LYS A 1069 -27.72 -8.09 25.76
N ARG A 1070 -28.57 -8.88 25.12
CA ARG A 1070 -28.88 -10.26 25.51
C ARG A 1070 -28.23 -11.24 24.55
N TYR A 1071 -27.76 -12.37 25.06
CA TYR A 1071 -27.12 -13.38 24.22
C TYR A 1071 -27.34 -14.81 24.74
N ILE A 1072 -27.23 -15.76 23.82
CA ILE A 1072 -27.02 -17.18 24.08
C ILE A 1072 -25.74 -17.58 23.36
N ARG A 1073 -24.83 -18.24 24.08
CA ARG A 1073 -23.63 -18.85 23.53
C ARG A 1073 -23.66 -20.33 23.86
N TYR A 1074 -23.76 -21.16 22.84
CA TYR A 1074 -23.81 -22.60 23.01
C TYR A 1074 -22.70 -23.27 22.18
N ASN A 1075 -22.01 -24.24 22.80
CA ASN A 1075 -21.06 -25.10 22.11
C ASN A 1075 -21.22 -26.55 22.59
N LYS A 1076 -21.74 -27.41 21.72
CA LYS A 1076 -22.04 -28.81 22.00
C LYS A 1076 -20.79 -29.62 22.32
N ARG A 1077 -19.70 -29.42 21.55
CA ARG A 1077 -18.44 -30.17 21.71
C ARG A 1077 -17.76 -29.91 23.04
N ARG A 1078 -18.04 -28.76 23.67
CA ARG A 1078 -17.42 -28.33 24.93
C ARG A 1078 -18.38 -28.34 26.11
N CYS A 1079 -19.62 -28.77 25.91
CA CYS A 1079 -20.67 -28.73 26.92
C CYS A 1079 -20.87 -27.32 27.53
N ILE A 1080 -20.74 -26.27 26.71
CA ILE A 1080 -20.85 -24.88 27.19
C ILE A 1080 -22.17 -24.28 26.75
N TYR A 1081 -22.86 -23.71 27.73
CA TYR A 1081 -24.09 -22.97 27.55
C TYR A 1081 -24.03 -21.73 28.46
N GLU A 1082 -23.88 -20.55 27.86
CA GLU A 1082 -23.83 -19.26 28.56
C GLU A 1082 -24.95 -18.37 28.02
N THR A 1083 -25.73 -17.75 28.90
CA THR A 1083 -26.79 -16.83 28.52
C THR A 1083 -27.03 -15.79 29.61
N ASN A 1084 -27.35 -14.57 29.22
CA ASN A 1084 -27.83 -13.51 30.12
C ASN A 1084 -29.28 -13.10 29.78
N ALA A 1085 -29.98 -13.91 28.98
CA ALA A 1085 -31.34 -13.64 28.53
C ALA A 1085 -32.45 -14.19 29.44
N GLN A 1086 -32.07 -14.84 30.55
CA GLN A 1086 -32.97 -15.40 31.55
C GLN A 1086 -33.43 -14.39 32.61
N SER A 1087 -32.78 -13.22 32.76
CA SER A 1087 -33.17 -12.22 33.76
C SER A 1087 -34.31 -11.32 33.26
N GLU A 1088 -35.24 -10.96 34.14
CA GLU A 1088 -36.32 -9.99 33.87
C GLU A 1088 -35.90 -8.52 34.02
N ASP A 1089 -34.71 -8.24 34.56
CA ASP A 1089 -34.22 -6.87 34.85
C ASP A 1089 -33.83 -6.04 33.64
#